data_AF-A0A3M2W7P1-F1
#
_entry.id   AF-A0A3M2W7P1-F1
#
_cell.length_a   1.000
_cell.length_b   1.000
_cell.length_c   1.000
_cell.angle_alpha   90.00
_cell.angle_beta   90.00
_cell.angle_gamma   90.00
#
_symmetry.space_group_name_H-M   'P 1'
#
loop_
_entity.id
_entity.type
_entity.pdbx_description
1 polymer ?
#
loop_
_entity_poly.entity_id
_entity_poly.type
_entity_poly.pdbx_seq_one_letter_code
_entity_poly.pdbx_strand_id
1 'polypeptide(L)'
;MPEQVTPKILSLSDPLTMDTFAELEVQARVAGEGLEVEADNYLLLDKFEDAVALYLQIPNADRNALEKLAYSMQLSNNKDSIHALGLDLADATGAGRVVQLRAIIDYSNSYYRNASETQRFDRIDLIKGLVDHLATLPELTRRDVNVLAGAFHLALDRRRDTSDGSAAADEVCGIAMQVLRAKAPAWVDVLALCELLSDYPKYHDPVQKEKIADALSKLNIERSPILAPSFNAAARLKDKKSAIRALSELCRRYKDHEDLTSTVASAAVEFDDLSLIDTLPEDLGAAARAFPEVMLVAAINEGNGENAALALQILGKHLSFNLVQLRESYLSIFNLPYGPDTWPDPRHFLDMRFKEVLELLPPGELRARVYLSSAVGYDQDPSLDAYLLEAFHFEPSSMLLYNIWGSTVLDQLPKALIAKVVCENALEDEAVQPFEDEQQPRVLALNLEGCLQVELDKLEAVSQSQALAILREWGFFPNAANTTSPPRTSSVTFDFQRRIEGEGLPEPIRMHLAGLAAAMPDLSPADLIYVLASVGRLAQSNKDAVSLAASANTVELAYNQVLALAGQVLNEFGKDKVLKQTQRYGAPALLQELADWAKKPEAIADGEIIEQVSKRMVAKQGTLIPRRAYLAGILNKRLPNMKGAWLDRQVADCMKRGVDIEQMIELAKTVTSWGEWEQGIDSLRPY
;
A
#
# COMPACT_ATOMS: atom_id res chain seq x y z
N MET A 1 -15.91 25.33 71.52
CA MET A 1 -15.90 24.05 70.78
C MET A 1 -15.76 24.42 69.31
N PRO A 2 -14.70 24.01 68.60
CA PRO A 2 -14.66 24.16 67.16
C PRO A 2 -15.64 23.16 66.54
N GLU A 3 -16.34 23.59 65.50
CA GLU A 3 -17.31 22.79 64.75
C GLU A 3 -16.68 21.50 64.22
N GLN A 4 -17.40 20.39 64.36
CA GLN A 4 -17.08 19.14 63.66
C GLN A 4 -17.18 19.42 62.16
N VAL A 5 -16.03 19.50 61.50
CA VAL A 5 -15.94 19.48 60.04
C VAL A 5 -16.25 18.05 59.61
N THR A 6 -17.43 17.85 59.02
CA THR A 6 -17.85 16.60 58.39
C THR A 6 -16.81 16.21 57.33
N PRO A 7 -16.37 14.94 57.24
CA PRO A 7 -15.41 14.50 56.23
C PRO A 7 -15.97 14.82 54.84
N LYS A 8 -15.25 15.67 54.10
CA LYS A 8 -15.64 16.06 52.74
C LYS A 8 -15.00 15.06 51.78
N ILE A 9 -15.70 13.93 51.57
CA ILE A 9 -15.35 12.94 50.54
C ILE A 9 -15.23 13.69 49.20
N LEU A 10 -14.20 13.38 48.40
CA LEU A 10 -14.04 14.03 47.10
C LEU A 10 -15.30 13.72 46.27
N SER A 11 -15.96 14.74 45.75
CA SER A 11 -17.05 14.56 44.80
C SER A 11 -16.59 15.10 43.47
N LEU A 12 -16.76 14.32 42.41
CA LEU A 12 -16.46 14.74 41.04
C LEU A 12 -17.38 15.89 40.55
N SER A 13 -18.25 16.44 41.42
CA SER A 13 -19.09 17.60 41.13
C SER A 13 -18.29 18.88 40.85
N ASP A 14 -17.13 19.04 41.48
CA ASP A 14 -16.20 20.17 41.29
C ASP A 14 -14.99 19.73 40.42
N PRO A 15 -14.40 20.65 39.62
CA PRO A 15 -13.68 20.33 38.38
C PRO A 15 -12.52 19.34 38.52
N LEU A 16 -12.48 18.38 37.59
CA LEU A 16 -11.32 17.54 37.30
C LEU A 16 -11.02 17.68 35.81
N THR A 17 -10.42 18.81 35.45
CA THR A 17 -9.62 18.90 34.23
C THR A 17 -8.17 18.57 34.58
N MET A 18 -7.35 18.19 33.61
CA MET A 18 -5.89 18.08 33.79
C MET A 18 -5.31 19.35 34.43
N ASP A 19 -5.85 20.52 34.09
CA ASP A 19 -5.43 21.81 34.67
C ASP A 19 -5.84 21.99 36.14
N THR A 20 -6.86 21.27 36.64
CA THR A 20 -7.28 21.38 38.04
C THR A 20 -6.37 20.61 39.00
N PHE A 21 -5.66 19.58 38.53
CA PHE A 21 -4.68 18.86 39.34
C PHE A 21 -3.42 19.72 39.62
N ALA A 22 -2.96 20.48 38.63
CA ALA A 22 -1.84 21.41 38.80
C ALA A 22 -2.16 22.55 39.79
N GLU A 23 -3.42 22.98 39.92
CA GLU A 23 -3.83 23.97 40.93
C GLU A 23 -4.12 23.35 42.31
N LEU A 24 -4.48 22.06 42.38
CA LEU A 24 -4.71 21.33 43.64
C LEU A 24 -3.44 20.75 44.27
N GLU A 25 -2.31 20.77 43.54
CA GLU A 25 -1.02 20.18 43.93
C GLU A 25 -0.41 20.72 45.23
N VAL A 26 -0.95 21.81 45.82
CA VAL A 26 -0.26 22.46 46.94
C VAL A 26 -0.77 22.10 48.33
N GLN A 27 -2.04 21.72 48.61
CA GLN A 27 -2.45 21.66 50.05
C GLN A 27 -3.62 20.78 50.52
N ALA A 28 -4.30 19.96 49.70
CA ALA A 28 -5.50 19.23 50.16
C ALA A 28 -5.25 17.72 50.36
N ARG A 29 -4.86 17.30 51.56
CA ARG A 29 -5.16 15.91 52.00
C ARG A 29 -6.65 15.82 52.31
N VAL A 30 -7.34 14.82 51.78
CA VAL A 30 -8.72 14.53 52.19
C VAL A 30 -8.67 14.06 53.64
N ALA A 31 -9.31 14.81 54.55
CA ALA A 31 -9.34 14.51 55.97
C ALA A 31 -10.42 13.45 56.27
N GLY A 32 -10.03 12.35 56.90
CA GLY A 32 -10.93 11.26 57.29
C GLY A 32 -10.20 9.92 57.46
N GLU A 33 -10.95 8.88 57.79
CA GLU A 33 -10.50 7.49 57.86
C GLU A 33 -11.40 6.64 56.95
N GLY A 34 -10.82 5.72 56.17
CA GLY A 34 -11.54 4.80 55.29
C GLY A 34 -10.86 4.57 53.94
N LEU A 35 -11.19 3.45 53.29
CA LEU A 35 -10.58 3.05 52.00
C LEU A 35 -10.81 4.07 50.89
N GLU A 36 -11.99 4.70 50.83
CA GLU A 36 -12.29 5.73 49.82
C GLU A 36 -11.45 6.98 50.02
N VAL A 37 -11.27 7.43 51.28
CA VAL A 37 -10.44 8.60 51.60
C VAL A 37 -8.97 8.32 51.28
N GLU A 38 -8.50 7.10 51.53
CA GLU A 38 -7.14 6.70 51.16
C GLU A 38 -6.98 6.67 49.63
N ALA A 39 -7.94 6.08 48.91
CA ALA A 39 -7.96 6.06 47.45
C ALA A 39 -8.03 7.47 46.83
N ASP A 40 -8.85 8.37 47.39
CA ASP A 40 -8.93 9.79 47.01
C ASP A 40 -7.55 10.47 47.14
N ASN A 41 -6.82 10.20 48.23
CA ASN A 41 -5.49 10.76 48.43
C ASN A 41 -4.46 10.19 47.43
N TYR A 42 -4.55 8.91 47.05
CA TYR A 42 -3.70 8.35 45.99
C TYR A 42 -4.03 8.94 44.62
N LEU A 43 -5.31 9.14 44.32
CA LEU A 43 -5.76 9.82 43.10
C LEU A 43 -5.22 11.26 43.02
N LEU A 44 -5.27 12.02 44.12
CA LEU A 44 -4.74 13.38 44.20
C LEU A 44 -3.21 13.48 44.12
N LEU A 45 -2.50 12.37 44.33
CA LEU A 45 -1.03 12.29 44.26
C LEU A 45 -0.55 11.64 42.94
N ASP A 46 -1.43 11.56 41.94
CA ASP A 46 -1.17 10.91 40.64
C ASP A 46 -0.72 9.44 40.73
N LYS A 47 -1.04 8.77 41.84
CA LYS A 47 -0.76 7.35 42.07
C LYS A 47 -1.96 6.51 41.66
N PHE A 48 -2.25 6.53 40.36
CA PHE A 48 -3.50 5.98 39.81
C PHE A 48 -3.64 4.46 40.02
N GLU A 49 -2.57 3.67 39.90
CA GLU A 49 -2.62 2.22 40.12
C GLU A 49 -2.96 1.86 41.57
N ASP A 50 -2.36 2.58 42.54
CA ASP A 50 -2.64 2.42 43.96
C ASP A 50 -4.10 2.82 44.29
N ALA A 51 -4.58 3.92 43.69
CA ALA A 51 -5.96 4.36 43.84
C ALA A 51 -6.94 3.30 43.32
N VAL A 52 -6.69 2.73 42.13
CA VAL A 52 -7.49 1.64 41.55
C VAL A 52 -7.54 0.43 42.50
N ALA A 53 -6.40 0.01 43.03
CA ALA A 53 -6.32 -1.14 43.93
C ALA A 53 -7.16 -0.94 45.19
N LEU A 54 -7.26 0.29 45.72
CA LEU A 54 -8.07 0.60 46.89
C LEU A 54 -9.54 0.78 46.57
N TYR A 55 -9.91 1.46 45.48
CA TYR A 55 -11.31 1.60 45.07
C TYR A 55 -11.97 0.23 44.82
N LEU A 56 -11.26 -0.73 44.22
CA LEU A 56 -11.75 -2.09 44.01
C LEU A 56 -12.05 -2.86 45.30
N GLN A 57 -11.48 -2.44 46.43
CA GLN A 57 -11.72 -3.05 47.75
C GLN A 57 -12.96 -2.49 48.46
N ILE A 58 -13.58 -1.43 47.93
CA ILE A 58 -14.76 -0.81 48.55
C ILE A 58 -16.00 -1.65 48.24
N PRO A 59 -16.64 -2.30 49.24
CA PRO A 59 -17.83 -3.09 49.02
C PRO A 59 -19.04 -2.19 48.73
N ASN A 60 -19.82 -2.53 47.70
CA ASN A 60 -21.00 -1.76 47.25
C ASN A 60 -20.66 -0.28 47.01
N ALA A 61 -19.56 -0.01 46.30
CA ALA A 61 -19.16 1.33 45.91
C ALA A 61 -20.33 2.09 45.28
N ASP A 62 -20.58 3.30 45.77
CA ASP A 62 -21.60 4.18 45.20
C ASP A 62 -21.15 4.73 43.85
N ARG A 63 -22.05 5.44 43.16
CA ARG A 63 -21.76 5.96 41.81
C ARG A 63 -20.53 6.88 41.79
N ASN A 64 -20.30 7.67 42.84
CA ASN A 64 -19.15 8.58 42.91
C ASN A 64 -17.84 7.80 43.01
N ALA A 65 -17.76 6.80 43.90
CA ALA A 65 -16.60 5.92 44.00
C ALA A 65 -16.33 5.14 42.69
N LEU A 66 -17.38 4.68 41.99
CA LEU A 66 -17.23 4.01 40.69
C LEU A 66 -16.72 4.95 39.59
N GLU A 67 -17.17 6.21 39.57
CA GLU A 67 -16.68 7.22 38.63
C GLU A 67 -15.20 7.55 38.88
N LYS A 68 -14.77 7.66 40.14
CA LYS A 68 -13.36 7.85 40.51
C LYS A 68 -12.49 6.65 40.17
N LEU A 69 -13.00 5.43 40.39
CA LEU A 69 -12.35 4.20 39.99
C LEU A 69 -12.13 4.18 38.47
N ALA A 70 -13.19 4.43 37.69
CA ALA A 70 -13.10 4.45 36.24
C ALA A 70 -12.13 5.51 35.71
N TYR A 71 -12.13 6.71 36.31
CA TYR A 71 -11.17 7.75 35.97
C TYR A 71 -9.71 7.34 36.28
N SER A 72 -9.48 6.74 37.46
CA SER A 72 -8.15 6.22 37.85
C SER A 72 -7.69 5.10 36.92
N MET A 73 -8.60 4.23 36.48
CA MET A 73 -8.33 3.18 35.48
C MET A 73 -7.91 3.79 34.13
N GLN A 74 -8.61 4.83 33.66
CA GLN A 74 -8.25 5.52 32.41
C GLN A 74 -6.85 6.14 32.47
N LEU A 75 -6.48 6.75 33.60
CA LEU A 75 -5.17 7.38 33.77
C LEU A 75 -4.03 6.38 33.97
N SER A 76 -4.33 5.20 34.51
CA SER A 76 -3.40 4.05 34.57
C SER A 76 -3.41 3.19 33.30
N ASN A 77 -4.06 3.65 32.21
CA ASN A 77 -4.19 2.93 30.94
C ASN A 77 -4.85 1.55 31.05
N ASN A 78 -5.71 1.35 32.06
CA ASN A 78 -6.54 0.18 32.24
C ASN A 78 -7.87 0.35 31.46
N LYS A 79 -8.08 -0.54 30.49
CA LYS A 79 -9.17 -0.49 29.50
C LYS A 79 -10.52 -1.00 30.01
N ASP A 80 -10.59 -1.56 31.22
CA ASP A 80 -11.82 -2.12 31.80
C ASP A 80 -12.67 -1.06 32.53
N SER A 81 -12.37 0.23 32.37
CA SER A 81 -13.05 1.33 33.07
C SER A 81 -14.57 1.35 32.81
N ILE A 82 -15.02 0.93 31.62
CA ILE A 82 -16.45 0.88 31.29
C ILE A 82 -17.21 -0.19 32.10
N HIS A 83 -16.56 -1.32 32.40
CA HIS A 83 -17.14 -2.39 33.19
C HIS A 83 -17.22 -2.01 34.67
N ALA A 84 -16.19 -1.33 35.18
CA ALA A 84 -16.17 -0.79 36.54
C ALA A 84 -17.27 0.27 36.74
N LEU A 85 -17.46 1.16 35.75
CA LEU A 85 -18.44 2.23 35.83
C LEU A 85 -19.89 1.72 35.73
N GLY A 86 -20.13 0.69 34.91
CA GLY A 86 -21.47 0.22 34.58
C GLY A 86 -22.20 1.11 33.57
N LEU A 87 -23.46 0.76 33.28
CA LEU A 87 -24.29 1.43 32.26
C LEU A 87 -25.39 2.33 32.83
N ASP A 88 -25.52 2.42 34.16
CA ASP A 88 -26.52 3.28 34.78
C ASP A 88 -26.08 4.74 34.73
N LEU A 89 -26.96 5.60 34.20
CA LEU A 89 -26.73 7.03 34.03
C LEU A 89 -27.62 7.88 34.95
N ALA A 90 -28.64 7.29 35.60
CA ALA A 90 -29.64 8.05 36.36
C ALA A 90 -29.02 8.88 37.50
N ASP A 91 -28.02 8.30 38.18
CA ASP A 91 -27.31 8.91 39.30
C ASP A 91 -25.92 9.44 38.92
N ALA A 92 -25.57 9.45 37.62
CA ALA A 92 -24.25 9.87 37.17
C ALA A 92 -24.02 11.38 37.39
N THR A 93 -22.83 11.74 37.85
CA THR A 93 -22.45 13.15 37.95
C THR A 93 -22.12 13.73 36.56
N GLY A 94 -22.06 15.06 36.43
CA GLY A 94 -21.65 15.69 35.16
C GLY A 94 -20.22 15.31 34.74
N ALA A 95 -19.33 15.06 35.70
CA ALA A 95 -17.99 14.53 35.43
C ALA A 95 -18.04 13.03 35.14
N GLY A 96 -18.88 12.28 35.85
CA GLY A 96 -19.16 10.87 35.57
C GLY A 96 -19.60 10.59 34.14
N ARG A 97 -20.44 11.46 33.57
CA ARG A 97 -20.86 11.38 32.16
C ARG A 97 -19.71 11.65 31.18
N VAL A 98 -18.75 12.51 31.54
CA VAL A 98 -17.51 12.69 30.77
C VAL A 98 -16.65 11.43 30.84
N VAL A 99 -16.45 10.86 32.03
CA VAL A 99 -15.72 9.60 32.23
C VAL A 99 -16.39 8.45 31.48
N GLN A 100 -17.73 8.40 31.45
CA GLN A 100 -18.50 7.43 30.67
C GLN A 100 -18.21 7.55 29.17
N LEU A 101 -18.29 8.76 28.61
CA LEU A 101 -17.99 8.97 27.20
C LEU A 101 -16.56 8.57 26.87
N ARG A 102 -15.59 8.92 27.73
CA ARG A 102 -14.18 8.51 27.58
C ARG A 102 -14.00 6.99 27.69
N ALA A 103 -14.70 6.32 28.60
CA ALA A 103 -14.65 4.87 28.73
C ALA A 103 -15.19 4.15 27.49
N ILE A 104 -16.25 4.69 26.87
CA ILE A 104 -16.79 4.19 25.59
C ILE A 104 -15.74 4.34 24.46
N ILE A 105 -14.96 5.42 24.47
CA ILE A 105 -13.87 5.65 23.52
C ILE A 105 -12.71 4.66 23.76
N ASP A 106 -12.22 4.54 24.99
CA ASP A 106 -11.07 3.71 25.34
C ASP A 106 -11.35 2.21 25.08
N TYR A 107 -12.56 1.76 25.43
CA TYR A 107 -13.06 0.42 25.07
C TYR A 107 -13.03 0.17 23.56
N SER A 108 -13.15 1.22 22.74
CA SER A 108 -13.11 1.08 21.29
C SER A 108 -11.68 0.98 20.74
N ASN A 109 -10.75 1.81 21.23
CA ASN A 109 -9.35 1.85 20.76
C ASN A 109 -8.56 0.56 21.08
N SER A 110 -8.94 -0.17 22.14
CA SER A 110 -8.29 -1.42 22.53
C SER A 110 -8.56 -2.61 21.60
N TYR A 111 -9.70 -2.60 20.89
CA TYR A 111 -10.15 -3.74 20.10
C TYR A 111 -10.10 -3.50 18.58
N TYR A 112 -9.72 -2.30 18.10
CA TYR A 112 -9.66 -1.97 16.67
C TYR A 112 -8.77 -2.89 15.82
N ARG A 113 -7.79 -3.59 16.42
CA ARG A 113 -6.98 -4.56 15.66
C ARG A 113 -7.68 -5.88 15.38
N ASN A 114 -8.74 -6.27 16.11
CA ASN A 114 -9.37 -7.62 15.99
C ASN A 114 -10.90 -7.69 16.30
N ALA A 115 -11.62 -6.57 16.47
CA ALA A 115 -13.04 -6.58 16.87
C ALA A 115 -13.98 -7.12 15.79
N SER A 116 -14.90 -8.02 16.17
CA SER A 116 -16.00 -8.50 15.31
C SER A 116 -17.03 -7.38 15.05
N GLU A 117 -17.80 -7.49 13.96
CA GLU A 117 -18.85 -6.52 13.61
C GLU A 117 -19.89 -6.32 14.72
N THR A 118 -20.23 -7.37 15.47
CA THR A 118 -21.21 -7.33 16.56
C THR A 118 -20.79 -6.38 17.69
N GLN A 119 -19.51 -6.37 18.05
CA GLN A 119 -18.97 -5.49 19.10
C GLN A 119 -18.95 -4.00 18.69
N ARG A 120 -19.03 -3.72 17.38
CA ARG A 120 -19.07 -2.35 16.85
C ARG A 120 -20.47 -1.73 16.96
N PHE A 121 -21.53 -2.52 16.78
CA PHE A 121 -22.92 -2.07 16.94
C PHE A 121 -23.26 -1.72 18.39
N ASP A 122 -22.74 -2.48 19.36
CA ASP A 122 -22.95 -2.19 20.79
C ASP A 122 -22.44 -0.78 21.18
N ARG A 123 -21.43 -0.22 20.49
CA ARG A 123 -20.88 1.11 20.79
C ARG A 123 -21.86 2.25 20.48
N ILE A 124 -22.51 2.24 19.32
CA ILE A 124 -23.39 3.35 18.94
C ILE A 124 -24.63 3.38 19.83
N ASP A 125 -25.11 2.21 20.27
CA ASP A 125 -26.20 2.08 21.23
C ASP A 125 -25.84 2.62 22.62
N LEU A 126 -24.59 2.42 23.08
CA LEU A 126 -24.09 3.01 24.32
C LEU A 126 -24.02 4.55 24.24
N ILE A 127 -23.54 5.09 23.11
CA ILE A 127 -23.53 6.55 22.88
C ILE A 127 -24.97 7.08 22.83
N LYS A 128 -25.87 6.37 22.15
CA LYS A 128 -27.28 6.71 22.07
C LYS A 128 -27.93 6.76 23.45
N GLY A 129 -27.71 5.74 24.29
CA GLY A 129 -28.23 5.72 25.67
C GLY A 129 -27.78 6.93 26.50
N LEU A 130 -26.53 7.38 26.31
CA LEU A 130 -26.02 8.59 26.95
C LEU A 130 -26.70 9.86 26.45
N VAL A 131 -26.87 9.99 25.13
CA VAL A 131 -27.55 11.14 24.51
C VAL A 131 -29.04 11.19 24.89
N ASP A 132 -29.72 10.04 24.89
CA ASP A 132 -31.12 9.90 25.31
C ASP A 132 -31.29 10.33 26.76
N HIS A 133 -30.41 9.86 27.67
CA HIS A 133 -30.44 10.28 29.07
C HIS A 133 -30.28 11.80 29.19
N LEU A 134 -29.28 12.40 28.52
CA LEU A 134 -29.05 13.84 28.53
C LEU A 134 -30.24 14.63 27.95
N ALA A 135 -30.98 14.08 26.99
CA ALA A 135 -32.19 14.68 26.46
C ALA A 135 -33.32 14.79 27.51
N THR A 136 -33.35 13.89 28.50
CA THR A 136 -34.38 13.89 29.56
C THR A 136 -34.10 14.88 30.70
N LEU A 137 -32.83 15.31 30.87
CA LEU A 137 -32.47 16.22 31.96
C LEU A 137 -33.12 17.59 31.76
N PRO A 138 -33.67 18.25 32.80
CA PRO A 138 -34.33 19.55 32.66
C PRO A 138 -33.35 20.68 32.29
N GLU A 139 -32.15 20.66 32.85
CA GLU A 139 -31.06 21.59 32.59
C GLU A 139 -29.77 20.83 32.28
N LEU A 140 -28.91 21.42 31.45
CA LEU A 140 -27.59 20.85 31.12
C LEU A 140 -26.50 21.72 31.71
N THR A 141 -25.53 21.11 32.35
CA THR A 141 -24.29 21.78 32.73
C THR A 141 -23.42 22.00 31.48
N ARG A 142 -22.39 22.87 31.58
CA ARG A 142 -21.40 23.04 30.50
C ARG A 142 -20.73 21.71 30.12
N ARG A 143 -20.55 20.78 31.07
CA ARG A 143 -19.97 19.46 30.82
C ARG A 143 -20.92 18.57 30.03
N ASP A 144 -22.20 18.56 30.38
CA ASP A 144 -23.21 17.79 29.66
C ASP A 144 -23.34 18.26 28.20
N VAL A 145 -23.24 19.56 27.97
CA VAL A 145 -23.18 20.14 26.61
C VAL A 145 -21.95 19.65 25.85
N ASN A 146 -20.77 19.62 26.49
CA ASN A 146 -19.54 19.07 25.88
C ASN A 146 -19.67 17.57 25.59
N VAL A 147 -20.32 16.80 26.47
CA VAL A 147 -20.59 15.36 26.26
C VAL A 147 -21.52 15.17 25.05
N LEU A 148 -22.57 15.97 24.89
CA LEU A 148 -23.45 15.92 23.71
C LEU A 148 -22.70 16.26 22.42
N ALA A 149 -21.92 17.34 22.41
CA ALA A 149 -21.09 17.72 21.26
C ALA A 149 -20.07 16.62 20.91
N GLY A 150 -19.50 16.00 21.94
CA GLY A 150 -18.60 14.89 21.82
C GLY A 150 -19.24 13.61 21.28
N ALA A 151 -20.41 13.25 21.78
CA ALA A 151 -21.21 12.12 21.30
C ALA A 151 -21.61 12.29 19.83
N PHE A 152 -21.99 13.52 19.44
CA PHE A 152 -22.24 13.90 18.04
C PHE A 152 -21.00 13.65 17.18
N HIS A 153 -19.82 14.11 17.60
CA HIS A 153 -18.58 13.89 16.86
C HIS A 153 -18.26 12.40 16.68
N LEU A 154 -18.36 11.60 17.76
CA LEU A 154 -18.11 10.15 17.69
C LEU A 154 -19.08 9.42 16.76
N ALA A 155 -20.33 9.88 16.67
CA ALA A 155 -21.31 9.33 15.74
C ALA A 155 -20.96 9.71 14.29
N LEU A 156 -20.54 10.95 14.02
CA LEU A 156 -20.08 11.39 12.70
C LEU A 156 -18.87 10.58 12.21
N ASP A 157 -17.88 10.35 13.07
CA ASP A 157 -16.70 9.53 12.75
C ASP A 157 -17.12 8.11 12.35
N ARG A 158 -18.06 7.50 13.09
CA ARG A 158 -18.59 6.17 12.81
C ARG A 158 -19.38 6.06 11.52
N ARG A 159 -20.10 7.11 11.12
CA ARG A 159 -20.84 7.15 9.85
C ARG A 159 -19.90 6.93 8.65
N ARG A 160 -18.61 7.26 8.75
CA ARG A 160 -17.64 7.06 7.67
C ARG A 160 -17.12 5.63 7.52
N ASP A 161 -17.18 4.84 8.60
CA ASP A 161 -16.51 3.53 8.68
C ASP A 161 -17.37 2.35 8.17
N THR A 162 -18.70 2.50 8.01
CA THR A 162 -19.60 1.38 7.65
C THR A 162 -20.83 1.79 6.84
N SER A 163 -21.30 0.93 5.92
CA SER A 163 -22.55 1.14 5.17
C SER A 163 -23.82 0.95 6.00
N ASP A 164 -23.79 0.08 7.02
CA ASP A 164 -24.96 -0.29 7.83
C ASP A 164 -25.04 0.49 9.17
N GLY A 165 -23.94 1.07 9.65
CA GLY A 165 -23.88 1.90 10.87
C GLY A 165 -24.36 3.35 10.69
N SER A 166 -24.70 3.76 9.45
CA SER A 166 -25.14 5.14 9.14
C SER A 166 -26.42 5.51 9.88
N ALA A 167 -27.42 4.63 9.93
CA ALA A 167 -28.74 5.00 10.46
C ALA A 167 -28.74 5.29 11.97
N ALA A 168 -28.05 4.46 12.77
CA ALA A 168 -27.93 4.68 14.22
C ALA A 168 -27.04 5.90 14.53
N ALA A 169 -25.97 6.11 13.74
CA ALA A 169 -25.15 7.30 13.86
C ALA A 169 -25.92 8.58 13.53
N ASP A 170 -26.73 8.58 12.46
CA ASP A 170 -27.59 9.69 12.07
C ASP A 170 -28.66 9.97 13.14
N GLU A 171 -29.21 8.94 13.78
CA GLU A 171 -30.15 9.09 14.90
C GLU A 171 -29.47 9.79 16.10
N VAL A 172 -28.29 9.32 16.52
CA VAL A 172 -27.51 9.97 17.59
C VAL A 172 -27.20 11.43 17.26
N CYS A 173 -26.75 11.70 16.03
CA CYS A 173 -26.48 13.06 15.57
C CYS A 173 -27.73 13.94 15.63
N GLY A 174 -28.87 13.40 15.17
CA GLY A 174 -30.16 14.07 15.18
C GLY A 174 -30.64 14.43 16.57
N ILE A 175 -30.58 13.49 17.52
CA ILE A 175 -31.00 13.71 18.91
C ILE A 175 -30.07 14.73 19.58
N ALA A 176 -28.75 14.55 19.47
CA ALA A 176 -27.78 15.49 20.04
C ALA A 176 -28.00 16.92 19.52
N MET A 177 -28.19 17.09 18.20
CA MET A 177 -28.48 18.39 17.59
C MET A 177 -29.81 18.99 18.05
N GLN A 178 -30.85 18.16 18.24
CA GLN A 178 -32.14 18.62 18.76
C GLN A 178 -32.00 19.15 20.20
N VAL A 179 -31.28 18.42 21.06
CA VAL A 179 -31.06 18.83 22.46
C VAL A 179 -30.20 20.10 22.52
N LEU A 180 -29.10 20.16 21.76
CA LEU A 180 -28.23 21.32 21.69
C LEU A 180 -28.97 22.55 21.13
N ARG A 181 -29.85 22.39 20.13
CA ARG A 181 -30.67 23.49 19.63
C ARG A 181 -31.60 24.07 20.68
N ALA A 182 -32.16 23.23 21.55
CA ALA A 182 -33.03 23.68 22.63
C ALA A 182 -32.27 24.33 23.80
N LYS A 183 -31.08 23.81 24.13
CA LYS A 183 -30.42 24.11 25.42
C LYS A 183 -29.07 24.80 25.31
N ALA A 184 -28.38 24.69 24.18
CA ALA A 184 -27.05 25.25 23.96
C ALA A 184 -26.87 25.68 22.48
N PRO A 185 -27.68 26.64 21.98
CA PRO A 185 -27.80 26.93 20.55
C PRO A 185 -26.49 27.39 19.89
N ALA A 186 -25.54 27.93 20.67
CA ALA A 186 -24.22 28.32 20.17
C ALA A 186 -23.42 27.15 19.56
N TRP A 187 -23.73 25.90 19.91
CA TRP A 187 -23.07 24.71 19.36
C TRP A 187 -23.63 24.26 18.01
N VAL A 188 -24.87 24.63 17.69
CA VAL A 188 -25.59 24.07 16.53
C VAL A 188 -24.87 24.40 15.23
N ASP A 189 -24.55 25.67 15.01
CA ASP A 189 -23.96 26.11 13.75
C ASP A 189 -22.55 25.56 13.55
N VAL A 190 -21.77 25.45 14.63
CA VAL A 190 -20.40 24.93 14.56
C VAL A 190 -20.36 23.41 14.37
N LEU A 191 -21.26 22.65 14.99
CA LEU A 191 -21.36 21.20 14.76
C LEU A 191 -21.90 20.86 13.37
N ALA A 192 -22.84 21.66 12.86
CA ALA A 192 -23.27 21.53 11.47
C ALA A 192 -22.10 21.79 10.49
N LEU A 193 -21.21 22.74 10.81
CA LEU A 193 -19.98 22.94 10.04
C LEU A 193 -19.04 21.72 10.15
N CYS A 194 -18.89 21.13 11.34
CA CYS A 194 -18.10 19.89 11.51
C CYS A 194 -18.64 18.73 10.69
N GLU A 195 -19.97 18.57 10.59
CA GLU A 195 -20.61 17.56 9.72
C GLU A 195 -20.27 17.80 8.24
N LEU A 196 -20.39 19.04 7.76
CA LEU A 196 -20.07 19.38 6.37
C LEU A 196 -18.58 19.16 6.04
N LEU A 197 -17.68 19.52 6.96
CA LEU A 197 -16.25 19.25 6.86
C LEU A 197 -15.95 17.75 6.90
N SER A 198 -16.77 16.99 7.63
CA SER A 198 -16.63 15.55 7.74
C SER A 198 -17.00 14.81 6.47
N ASP A 199 -18.09 15.23 5.83
CA ASP A 199 -18.60 14.68 4.58
C ASP A 199 -17.84 15.19 3.34
N TYR A 200 -16.65 15.77 3.51
CA TYR A 200 -15.86 16.36 2.42
C TYR A 200 -14.84 15.41 1.73
N PRO A 201 -14.89 14.04 1.76
CA PRO A 201 -13.69 13.27 1.43
C PRO A 201 -13.21 13.46 -0.02
N LYS A 202 -11.93 13.86 -0.10
CA LYS A 202 -10.91 13.80 -1.17
C LYS A 202 -11.17 14.42 -2.55
N TYR A 203 -12.40 14.72 -2.94
CA TYR A 203 -12.67 15.30 -4.26
C TYR A 203 -13.24 16.70 -4.09
N HIS A 204 -12.64 17.67 -4.78
CA HIS A 204 -12.98 19.09 -4.75
C HIS A 204 -14.40 19.37 -5.29
N ASP A 205 -15.44 18.78 -4.71
CA ASP A 205 -16.83 18.97 -5.09
C ASP A 205 -17.22 20.45 -4.90
N PRO A 206 -17.54 21.16 -5.99
CA PRO A 206 -17.97 22.56 -5.92
C PRO A 206 -19.23 22.75 -5.06
N VAL A 207 -20.14 21.78 -5.06
CA VAL A 207 -21.41 21.87 -4.31
C VAL A 207 -21.15 21.84 -2.81
N GLN A 208 -20.27 20.94 -2.36
CA GLN A 208 -19.92 20.84 -0.95
C GLN A 208 -19.11 22.08 -0.50
N LYS A 209 -18.23 22.63 -1.36
CA LYS A 209 -17.56 23.92 -1.09
C LYS A 209 -18.56 25.06 -0.90
N GLU A 210 -19.61 25.14 -1.72
CA GLU A 210 -20.65 26.16 -1.59
C GLU A 210 -21.41 26.03 -0.26
N LYS A 211 -21.77 24.81 0.15
CA LYS A 211 -22.41 24.56 1.46
C LYS A 211 -21.52 24.97 2.63
N ILE A 212 -20.23 24.63 2.59
CA ILE A 212 -19.27 25.03 3.62
C ILE A 212 -19.14 26.56 3.67
N ALA A 213 -19.08 27.22 2.51
CA ALA A 213 -19.01 28.68 2.42
C ALA A 213 -20.25 29.35 3.00
N ASP A 214 -21.44 28.85 2.68
CA ASP A 214 -22.71 29.33 3.23
C ASP A 214 -22.77 29.16 4.76
N ALA A 215 -22.41 27.97 5.26
CA ALA A 215 -22.37 27.69 6.70
C ALA A 215 -21.36 28.59 7.44
N LEU A 216 -20.14 28.73 6.92
CA LEU A 216 -19.11 29.60 7.50
C LEU A 216 -19.54 31.07 7.51
N SER A 217 -20.23 31.54 6.46
CA SER A 217 -20.71 32.93 6.37
C SER A 217 -21.79 33.27 7.42
N LYS A 218 -22.57 32.27 7.84
CA LYS A 218 -23.64 32.40 8.83
C LYS A 218 -23.13 32.24 10.27
N LEU A 219 -21.99 31.57 10.44
CA LEU A 219 -21.43 31.28 11.75
C LEU A 219 -20.94 32.55 12.45
N ASN A 220 -21.37 32.73 13.69
CA ASN A 220 -20.84 33.77 14.58
C ASN A 220 -19.59 33.25 15.29
N ILE A 221 -18.42 33.42 14.67
CA ILE A 221 -17.12 32.95 15.17
C ILE A 221 -16.87 33.42 16.61
N GLU A 222 -17.16 34.68 16.90
CA GLU A 222 -16.90 35.30 18.21
C GLU A 222 -17.75 34.68 19.33
N ARG A 223 -18.91 34.09 19.01
CA ARG A 223 -19.78 33.37 19.95
C ARG A 223 -19.66 31.85 19.86
N SER A 224 -18.93 31.34 18.87
CA SER A 224 -18.75 29.90 18.69
C SER A 224 -18.03 29.31 19.90
N PRO A 225 -18.49 28.19 20.48
CA PRO A 225 -17.82 27.52 21.60
C PRO A 225 -16.41 27.04 21.25
N ILE A 226 -16.20 26.67 19.99
CA ILE A 226 -14.92 26.21 19.42
C ILE A 226 -14.61 26.93 18.12
N LEU A 227 -13.34 27.15 17.84
CA LEU A 227 -12.85 27.97 16.74
C LEU A 227 -12.21 27.15 15.62
N ALA A 228 -11.61 26.01 15.94
CA ALA A 228 -10.95 25.14 14.98
C ALA A 228 -11.80 24.78 13.73
N PRO A 229 -13.09 24.39 13.83
CA PRO A 229 -13.92 24.14 12.64
C PRO A 229 -14.05 25.34 11.71
N SER A 230 -14.14 26.55 12.28
CA SER A 230 -14.24 27.79 11.49
C SER A 230 -12.96 28.03 10.71
N PHE A 231 -11.81 27.81 11.35
CA PHE A 231 -10.51 27.91 10.72
C PHE A 231 -10.33 26.85 9.63
N ASN A 232 -10.63 25.59 9.92
CA ASN A 232 -10.50 24.49 8.97
C ASN A 232 -11.37 24.72 7.72
N ALA A 233 -12.61 25.20 7.89
CA ALA A 233 -13.46 25.61 6.78
C ALA A 233 -12.84 26.75 5.96
N ALA A 234 -12.31 27.78 6.64
CA ALA A 234 -11.66 28.90 5.98
C ALA A 234 -10.43 28.45 5.17
N ALA A 235 -9.60 27.55 5.72
CA ALA A 235 -8.43 26.99 5.05
C ALA A 235 -8.82 26.21 3.78
N ARG A 236 -9.87 25.39 3.85
CA ARG A 236 -10.39 24.62 2.70
C ARG A 236 -10.97 25.50 1.60
N LEU A 237 -11.56 26.64 1.97
CA LEU A 237 -12.11 27.64 1.04
C LEU A 237 -11.08 28.69 0.60
N LYS A 238 -9.87 28.69 1.19
CA LYS A 238 -8.87 29.76 1.07
C LYS A 238 -9.45 31.16 1.41
N ASP A 239 -10.38 31.23 2.37
CA ASP A 239 -10.94 32.48 2.89
C ASP A 239 -10.07 33.05 4.02
N LYS A 240 -9.09 33.87 3.63
CA LYS A 240 -8.16 34.51 4.56
C LYS A 240 -8.85 35.38 5.62
N LYS A 241 -9.98 36.03 5.28
CA LYS A 241 -10.67 36.93 6.20
C LYS A 241 -11.27 36.15 7.38
N SER A 242 -11.92 35.02 7.09
CA SER A 242 -12.50 34.17 8.13
C SER A 242 -11.43 33.46 8.96
N ALA A 243 -10.31 33.05 8.34
CA ALA A 243 -9.16 32.49 9.06
C ALA A 243 -8.57 33.50 10.07
N ILE A 244 -8.31 34.75 9.65
CA ILE A 244 -7.84 35.82 10.56
C ILE A 244 -8.82 36.06 11.70
N ARG A 245 -10.14 36.07 11.43
CA ARG A 245 -11.15 36.24 12.49
C ARG A 245 -11.09 35.12 13.52
N ALA A 246 -10.99 33.86 13.07
CA ALA A 246 -10.89 32.71 13.97
C ALA A 246 -9.61 32.77 14.82
N LEU A 247 -8.46 33.06 14.21
CA LEU A 247 -7.18 33.19 14.93
C LEU A 247 -7.14 34.40 15.87
N SER A 248 -7.72 35.54 15.47
CA SER A 248 -7.81 36.73 16.36
C SER A 248 -8.63 36.42 17.60
N GLU A 249 -9.74 35.69 17.44
CA GLU A 249 -10.58 35.27 18.56
C GLU A 249 -9.88 34.20 19.42
N LEU A 250 -9.09 33.31 18.81
CA LEU A 250 -8.24 32.36 19.55
C LEU A 250 -7.23 33.11 20.42
N CYS A 251 -6.46 34.04 19.84
CA CYS A 251 -5.49 34.86 20.57
C CYS A 251 -6.14 35.67 21.69
N ARG A 252 -7.36 36.18 21.47
CA ARG A 252 -8.12 36.90 22.49
C ARG A 252 -8.56 36.01 23.65
N ARG A 253 -9.02 34.79 23.38
CA ARG A 253 -9.55 33.84 24.39
C ARG A 253 -8.44 33.15 25.19
N TYR A 254 -7.32 32.87 24.54
CA TYR A 254 -6.25 32.01 25.08
C TYR A 254 -4.91 32.73 25.15
N LYS A 255 -4.91 34.06 25.32
CA LYS A 255 -3.71 34.92 25.34
C LYS A 255 -2.59 34.45 26.28
N ASP A 256 -2.94 33.78 27.37
CA ASP A 256 -2.02 33.34 28.42
C ASP A 256 -1.78 31.81 28.37
N HIS A 257 -2.27 31.12 27.33
CA HIS A 257 -2.11 29.67 27.17
C HIS A 257 -0.76 29.33 26.52
N GLU A 258 -0.05 28.34 27.07
CA GLU A 258 1.31 27.97 26.62
C GLU A 258 1.36 27.53 25.15
N ASP A 259 0.38 26.74 24.70
CA ASP A 259 0.29 26.24 23.33
C ASP A 259 -0.29 27.24 22.30
N LEU A 260 -0.58 28.49 22.67
CA LEU A 260 -1.16 29.45 21.72
C LEU A 260 -0.23 29.68 20.53
N THR A 261 1.06 29.90 20.80
CA THR A 261 2.06 30.25 19.79
C THR A 261 2.23 29.13 18.76
N SER A 262 2.36 27.88 19.22
CA SER A 262 2.46 26.69 18.37
C SER A 262 1.18 26.44 17.58
N THR A 263 0.00 26.68 18.18
CA THR A 263 -1.29 26.52 17.49
C THR A 263 -1.43 27.49 16.31
N VAL A 264 -1.08 28.77 16.50
CA VAL A 264 -1.14 29.77 15.41
C VAL A 264 -0.08 29.49 14.34
N ALA A 265 1.12 29.06 14.74
CA ALA A 265 2.16 28.64 13.79
C ALA A 265 1.69 27.47 12.91
N SER A 266 1.10 26.44 13.53
CA SER A 266 0.53 25.30 12.80
C SER A 266 -0.58 25.73 11.83
N ALA A 267 -1.47 26.60 12.29
CA ALA A 267 -2.54 27.16 11.46
C ALA A 267 -1.99 27.94 10.26
N ALA A 268 -0.94 28.76 10.46
CA ALA A 268 -0.30 29.51 9.37
C ALA A 268 0.34 28.58 8.33
N VAL A 269 0.94 27.48 8.77
CA VAL A 269 1.53 26.44 7.91
C VAL A 269 0.45 25.73 7.09
N GLU A 270 -0.61 25.23 7.72
CA GLU A 270 -1.72 24.55 7.03
C GLU A 270 -2.43 25.47 6.02
N PHE A 271 -2.63 26.75 6.38
CA PHE A 271 -3.25 27.71 5.47
C PHE A 271 -2.36 28.05 4.27
N ASP A 272 -1.04 27.84 4.40
CA ASP A 272 0.01 28.29 3.48
C ASP A 272 0.08 29.82 3.38
N ASP A 273 0.00 30.51 4.52
CA ASP A 273 0.15 31.97 4.62
C ASP A 273 0.75 32.40 5.97
N LEU A 274 2.06 32.67 5.97
CA LEU A 274 2.81 33.07 7.16
C LEU A 274 2.45 34.47 7.69
N SER A 275 1.66 35.27 6.97
CA SER A 275 1.13 36.53 7.52
C SER A 275 0.03 36.30 8.57
N LEU A 276 -0.52 35.07 8.67
CA LEU A 276 -1.44 34.73 9.76
C LEU A 276 -0.77 34.76 11.14
N ILE A 277 0.55 34.62 11.20
CA ILE A 277 1.34 34.75 12.44
C ILE A 277 1.22 36.18 13.01
N ASP A 278 0.94 37.18 12.18
CA ASP A 278 0.80 38.57 12.61
C ASP A 278 -0.48 38.81 13.44
N THR A 279 -1.31 37.77 13.64
CA THR A 279 -2.41 37.79 14.61
C THR A 279 -1.95 37.62 16.05
N LEU A 280 -0.75 37.09 16.27
CA LEU A 280 -0.12 36.99 17.59
C LEU A 280 0.41 38.37 18.04
N PRO A 281 0.53 38.58 19.37
CA PRO A 281 1.40 39.62 19.93
C PRO A 281 2.82 39.55 19.34
N GLU A 282 3.49 40.70 19.18
CA GLU A 282 4.78 40.82 18.46
C GLU A 282 5.88 39.90 19.02
N ASP A 283 5.94 39.75 20.35
CA ASP A 283 6.86 38.86 21.06
C ASP A 283 6.59 37.38 20.78
N LEU A 284 5.33 36.97 20.77
CA LEU A 284 4.93 35.59 20.41
C LEU A 284 5.08 35.34 18.90
N GLY A 285 4.86 36.35 18.06
CA GLY A 285 5.03 36.26 16.62
C GLY A 285 6.48 35.97 16.22
N ALA A 286 7.45 36.58 16.90
CA ALA A 286 8.87 36.28 16.70
C ALA A 286 9.22 34.83 17.08
N ALA A 287 8.67 34.34 18.21
CA ALA A 287 8.84 32.96 18.63
C ALA A 287 8.21 31.97 17.64
N ALA A 288 7.00 32.26 17.14
CA ALA A 288 6.32 31.45 16.14
C ALA A 288 7.13 31.31 14.84
N ARG A 289 7.78 32.38 14.39
CA ARG A 289 8.64 32.37 13.18
C ARG A 289 9.92 31.56 13.33
N ALA A 290 10.34 31.28 14.56
CA ALA A 290 11.50 30.44 14.86
C ALA A 290 11.17 28.94 14.86
N PHE A 291 9.88 28.55 14.76
CA PHE A 291 9.53 27.14 14.63
C PHE A 291 10.05 26.57 13.29
N PRO A 292 10.67 25.38 13.30
CA PRO A 292 11.20 24.77 12.08
C PRO A 292 10.16 24.59 10.98
N GLU A 293 8.91 24.28 11.34
CA GLU A 293 7.75 24.22 10.45
C GLU A 293 7.60 25.50 9.64
N VAL A 294 7.56 26.64 10.35
CA VAL A 294 7.37 27.97 9.76
C VAL A 294 8.58 28.37 8.93
N MET A 295 9.79 28.08 9.42
CA MET A 295 11.03 28.31 8.69
C MET A 295 11.06 27.52 7.38
N LEU A 296 10.57 26.27 7.39
CA LEU A 296 10.50 25.43 6.20
C LEU A 296 9.51 26.01 5.19
N VAL A 297 8.31 26.42 5.60
CA VAL A 297 7.33 27.07 4.70
C VAL A 297 7.91 28.36 4.10
N ALA A 298 8.57 29.19 4.91
CA ALA A 298 9.21 30.41 4.43
C ALA A 298 10.27 30.08 3.36
N ALA A 299 11.13 29.10 3.64
CA ALA A 299 12.17 28.67 2.73
C ALA A 299 11.61 28.11 1.41
N ILE A 300 10.51 27.35 1.45
CA ILE A 300 9.85 26.86 0.23
C ILE A 300 9.30 28.02 -0.59
N ASN A 301 8.58 28.94 0.04
CA ASN A 301 7.97 30.09 -0.64
C ASN A 301 9.02 31.07 -1.22
N GLU A 302 10.21 31.14 -0.61
CA GLU A 302 11.35 31.93 -1.09
C GLU A 302 12.24 31.19 -2.10
N GLY A 303 12.06 29.87 -2.26
CA GLY A 303 12.94 29.03 -3.07
C GLY A 303 14.36 28.88 -2.49
N ASN A 304 14.51 28.98 -1.16
CA ASN A 304 15.80 29.00 -0.46
C ASN A 304 16.14 27.61 0.12
N GLY A 305 16.87 26.80 -0.65
CA GLY A 305 17.28 25.46 -0.26
C GLY A 305 18.17 25.39 1.00
N GLU A 306 18.99 26.41 1.27
CA GLU A 306 19.84 26.45 2.47
C GLU A 306 19.00 26.59 3.74
N ASN A 307 18.01 27.49 3.73
CA ASN A 307 17.08 27.66 4.84
C ASN A 307 16.16 26.45 5.02
N ALA A 308 15.72 25.82 3.92
CA ALA A 308 14.94 24.58 3.99
C ALA A 308 15.74 23.46 4.63
N ALA A 309 17.01 23.30 4.25
CA ALA A 309 17.90 22.33 4.84
C ALA A 309 18.15 22.59 6.33
N LEU A 310 18.34 23.86 6.73
CA LEU A 310 18.50 24.24 8.15
C LEU A 310 17.25 23.90 8.97
N ALA A 311 16.05 24.24 8.46
CA ALA A 311 14.79 23.93 9.14
C ALA A 311 14.62 22.42 9.37
N LEU A 312 14.89 21.60 8.34
CA LEU A 312 14.82 20.14 8.43
C LEU A 312 15.89 19.54 9.36
N GLN A 313 17.07 20.17 9.48
CA GLN A 313 18.09 19.76 10.45
C GLN A 313 17.63 20.00 11.89
N ILE A 314 16.93 21.10 12.16
CA ILE A 314 16.40 21.42 13.50
C ILE A 314 15.30 20.42 13.91
N LEU A 315 14.45 19.98 12.97
CA LEU A 315 13.45 18.92 13.20
C LEU A 315 14.09 17.56 13.55
N GLY A 316 15.38 17.40 13.27
CA GLY A 316 16.15 16.22 13.67
C GLY A 316 15.81 14.97 12.87
N LYS A 317 16.13 13.80 13.43
CA LYS A 317 16.10 12.51 12.71
C LYS A 317 14.70 12.03 12.34
N HIS A 318 13.70 12.33 13.15
CA HIS A 318 12.36 11.78 13.01
C HIS A 318 11.39 12.65 12.21
N LEU A 319 11.83 13.82 11.72
CA LEU A 319 11.00 14.81 11.00
C LEU A 319 9.59 14.91 11.61
N SER A 320 9.52 14.87 12.93
CA SER A 320 8.27 14.79 13.67
C SER A 320 7.81 16.20 13.92
N PHE A 321 6.81 16.64 13.15
CA PHE A 321 6.16 17.91 13.39
C PHE A 321 5.25 17.77 14.61
N ASN A 322 5.80 18.08 15.77
CA ASN A 322 5.12 17.96 17.05
C ASN A 322 4.84 19.35 17.60
N LEU A 323 4.16 20.20 16.81
CA LEU A 323 3.57 21.40 17.37
C LEU A 323 2.41 20.97 18.26
N VAL A 324 2.61 21.07 19.57
CA VAL A 324 1.54 20.88 20.55
C VAL A 324 0.48 21.94 20.28
N GLN A 325 -0.75 21.50 20.11
CA GLN A 325 -1.87 22.39 19.82
C GLN A 325 -2.75 22.52 21.06
N LEU A 326 -3.30 23.72 21.18
CA LEU A 326 -4.32 24.03 22.15
C LEU A 326 -5.54 23.12 21.94
N ARG A 327 -5.95 22.44 23.01
CA ARG A 327 -7.19 21.65 23.01
C ARG A 327 -8.35 22.50 23.52
N GLU A 328 -9.30 22.81 22.65
CA GLU A 328 -10.49 23.55 23.05
C GLU A 328 -11.38 22.70 23.98
N SER A 329 -12.23 23.34 24.79
CA SER A 329 -12.76 22.79 26.06
C SER A 329 -13.40 21.40 25.98
N TYR A 330 -14.10 21.05 24.90
CA TYR A 330 -14.73 19.74 24.77
C TYR A 330 -13.80 18.68 24.17
N LEU A 331 -12.78 19.09 23.41
CA LEU A 331 -11.73 18.20 22.89
C LEU A 331 -10.86 17.65 24.01
N SER A 332 -10.84 18.27 25.18
CA SER A 332 -10.19 17.70 26.38
C SER A 332 -10.78 16.34 26.80
N ILE A 333 -12.02 16.03 26.40
CA ILE A 333 -12.65 14.72 26.61
C ILE A 333 -12.03 13.66 25.69
N PHE A 334 -11.53 14.09 24.54
CA PHE A 334 -10.99 13.27 23.47
C PHE A 334 -9.46 13.26 23.55
N ASN A 335 -8.87 12.08 23.67
CA ASN A 335 -7.43 11.92 23.41
C ASN A 335 -7.13 11.81 21.91
N LEU A 336 -8.00 12.34 21.04
CA LEU A 336 -7.83 12.28 19.59
C LEU A 336 -7.03 13.51 19.13
N PRO A 337 -5.86 13.32 18.52
CA PRO A 337 -5.03 14.43 18.05
C PRO A 337 -5.44 14.98 16.67
N TYR A 338 -6.51 14.46 16.06
CA TYR A 338 -6.93 14.82 14.70
C TYR A 338 -8.45 14.81 14.53
N GLY A 339 -8.98 15.76 13.76
CA GLY A 339 -10.39 15.87 13.42
C GLY A 339 -10.73 17.19 12.71
N PRO A 340 -11.90 17.31 12.06
CA PRO A 340 -12.38 18.58 11.49
C PRO A 340 -12.58 19.68 12.52
N ASP A 341 -12.62 19.31 13.80
CA ASP A 341 -12.83 20.15 14.96
C ASP A 341 -11.59 20.38 15.82
N THR A 342 -10.47 19.73 15.50
CA THR A 342 -9.17 20.03 16.11
C THR A 342 -8.45 21.10 15.29
N TRP A 343 -7.49 21.79 15.92
CA TRP A 343 -6.56 22.63 15.16
C TRP A 343 -5.78 21.76 14.17
N PRO A 344 -5.31 22.34 13.06
CA PRO A 344 -4.64 21.58 12.02
C PRO A 344 -3.27 21.14 12.51
N ASP A 345 -2.88 19.94 12.09
CA ASP A 345 -1.56 19.36 12.30
C ASP A 345 -0.70 19.56 11.05
N PRO A 346 0.50 20.14 11.17
CA PRO A 346 1.32 20.50 10.02
C PRO A 346 1.92 19.27 9.32
N ARG A 347 1.75 18.05 9.83
CA ARG A 347 2.16 16.82 9.13
C ARG A 347 1.55 16.70 7.73
N HIS A 348 0.27 17.06 7.57
CA HIS A 348 -0.40 17.02 6.27
C HIS A 348 0.17 18.03 5.26
N PHE A 349 0.77 19.12 5.74
CA PHE A 349 1.42 20.10 4.87
C PHE A 349 2.61 19.49 4.15
N LEU A 350 3.45 18.70 4.84
CA LEU A 350 4.59 18.04 4.21
C LEU A 350 4.12 17.11 3.11
N ASP A 351 3.08 16.31 3.35
CA ASP A 351 2.55 15.41 2.32
C ASP A 351 2.20 16.21 1.06
N MET A 352 1.44 17.31 1.20
CA MET A 352 1.01 18.12 0.06
C MET A 352 2.14 18.85 -0.68
N ARG A 353 3.20 19.29 0.01
CA ARG A 353 4.32 20.06 -0.56
C ARG A 353 5.61 19.24 -0.66
N PHE A 354 5.53 17.92 -0.45
CA PHE A 354 6.64 16.99 -0.34
C PHE A 354 7.62 17.10 -1.51
N LYS A 355 7.07 17.08 -2.73
CA LYS A 355 7.86 17.18 -3.97
C LYS A 355 8.63 18.50 -4.07
N GLU A 356 8.02 19.63 -3.69
CA GLU A 356 8.71 20.93 -3.71
C GLU A 356 9.87 20.96 -2.73
N VAL A 357 9.70 20.35 -1.54
CA VAL A 357 10.79 20.22 -0.57
C VAL A 357 11.95 19.41 -1.15
N LEU A 358 11.68 18.29 -1.81
CA LEU A 358 12.72 17.47 -2.45
C LEU A 358 13.46 18.24 -3.55
N GLU A 359 12.74 18.98 -4.39
CA GLU A 359 13.31 19.77 -5.49
C GLU A 359 14.20 20.91 -4.99
N LEU A 360 13.88 21.51 -3.84
CA LEU A 360 14.66 22.58 -3.23
C LEU A 360 15.96 22.11 -2.57
N LEU A 361 15.98 20.88 -2.09
CA LEU A 361 17.13 20.34 -1.38
C LEU A 361 18.22 19.87 -2.36
N PRO A 362 19.51 20.13 -2.05
CA PRO A 362 20.61 19.55 -2.82
C PRO A 362 20.63 18.02 -2.67
N PRO A 363 21.19 17.29 -3.66
CA PRO A 363 21.45 15.87 -3.52
C PRO A 363 22.28 15.57 -2.26
N GLY A 364 21.81 14.62 -1.45
CA GLY A 364 22.45 14.26 -0.20
C GLY A 364 21.54 13.53 0.79
N GLU A 365 22.14 13.15 1.91
CA GLU A 365 21.49 12.40 3.00
C GLU A 365 20.20 13.06 3.49
N LEU A 366 20.18 14.40 3.57
CA LEU A 366 18.99 15.12 4.04
C LEU A 366 17.79 14.95 3.11
N ARG A 367 18.02 15.00 1.79
CA ARG A 367 16.96 14.82 0.78
C ARG A 367 16.45 13.38 0.77
N ALA A 368 17.37 12.42 0.85
CA ALA A 368 17.04 11.00 1.02
C ALA A 368 16.18 10.74 2.27
N ARG A 369 16.54 11.37 3.41
CA ARG A 369 15.79 11.24 4.66
C ARG A 369 14.39 11.84 4.59
N VAL A 370 14.22 13.01 3.95
CA VAL A 370 12.90 13.59 3.70
C VAL A 370 12.06 12.65 2.85
N TYR A 371 12.65 12.06 1.81
CA TYR A 371 11.96 11.08 0.98
C TYR A 371 11.43 9.92 1.82
N LEU A 372 12.29 9.33 2.66
CA LEU A 372 11.95 8.20 3.53
C LEU A 372 10.85 8.51 4.57
N SER A 373 10.76 9.73 5.06
CA SER A 373 9.76 10.09 6.09
C SER A 373 8.36 10.37 5.53
N SER A 374 8.24 10.66 4.24
CA SER A 374 7.03 11.28 3.66
C SER A 374 6.53 10.62 2.37
N ALA A 375 7.23 9.62 1.82
CA ALA A 375 6.83 8.95 0.58
C ALA A 375 5.55 8.09 0.69
N VAL A 376 5.01 7.85 1.90
CA VAL A 376 3.83 7.01 2.12
C VAL A 376 2.62 7.54 1.33
N GLY A 377 2.26 6.87 0.22
CA GLY A 377 1.12 7.24 -0.62
C GLY A 377 1.45 7.98 -1.91
N TYR A 378 2.73 8.23 -2.21
CA TYR A 378 3.21 8.81 -3.49
C TYR A 378 3.89 7.77 -4.40
N ASP A 379 3.78 6.48 -4.06
CA ASP A 379 4.56 5.37 -4.62
C ASP A 379 4.34 5.10 -6.14
N GLN A 380 3.45 5.84 -6.78
CA GLN A 380 3.12 5.72 -8.21
C GLN A 380 3.42 6.97 -9.05
N ASP A 381 4.08 8.01 -8.50
CA ASP A 381 4.47 9.19 -9.28
C ASP A 381 5.88 9.02 -9.89
N PRO A 382 6.00 8.81 -11.23
CA PRO A 382 7.30 8.60 -11.88
C PRO A 382 8.25 9.79 -11.77
N SER A 383 7.73 10.99 -11.46
CA SER A 383 8.57 12.16 -11.24
C SER A 383 9.40 12.07 -9.96
N LEU A 384 9.11 11.11 -9.08
CA LEU A 384 9.83 10.87 -7.85
C LEU A 384 10.90 9.78 -7.95
N ASP A 385 10.98 9.06 -9.08
CA ASP A 385 11.92 7.94 -9.29
C ASP A 385 13.38 8.32 -8.99
N ALA A 386 13.81 9.52 -9.38
CA ALA A 386 15.16 9.99 -9.13
C ALA A 386 15.49 10.13 -7.63
N TYR A 387 14.50 10.56 -6.82
CA TYR A 387 14.67 10.69 -5.37
C TYR A 387 14.60 9.33 -4.68
N LEU A 388 13.79 8.40 -5.19
CA LEU A 388 13.75 7.01 -4.74
C LEU A 388 15.11 6.32 -4.93
N LEU A 389 15.71 6.47 -6.11
CA LEU A 389 17.05 5.94 -6.41
C LEU A 389 18.10 6.51 -5.46
N GLU A 390 18.06 7.83 -5.23
CA GLU A 390 18.96 8.49 -4.28
C GLU A 390 18.76 8.00 -2.84
N ALA A 391 17.51 7.94 -2.37
CA ALA A 391 17.18 7.44 -1.04
C ALA A 391 17.66 6.01 -0.84
N PHE A 392 17.49 5.15 -1.84
CA PHE A 392 17.97 3.78 -1.83
C PHE A 392 19.49 3.68 -1.78
N HIS A 393 20.22 4.63 -2.40
CA HIS A 393 21.68 4.68 -2.29
C HIS A 393 22.17 5.07 -0.89
N PHE A 394 21.43 5.92 -0.19
CA PHE A 394 21.78 6.37 1.17
C PHE A 394 21.39 5.37 2.25
N GLU A 395 20.15 4.89 2.23
CA GLU A 395 19.59 3.98 3.25
C GLU A 395 18.78 2.86 2.58
N PRO A 396 19.46 1.84 2.03
CA PRO A 396 18.81 0.72 1.35
C PRO A 396 17.92 -0.04 2.34
N SER A 397 16.63 -0.23 2.02
CA SER A 397 15.69 -0.96 2.88
C SER A 397 14.64 -1.73 2.07
N SER A 398 14.06 -2.75 2.69
CA SER A 398 12.97 -3.55 2.10
C SER A 398 11.73 -2.71 1.85
N MET A 399 11.43 -1.75 2.72
CA MET A 399 10.35 -0.78 2.55
C MET A 399 10.52 0.06 1.27
N LEU A 400 11.74 0.51 0.96
CA LEU A 400 12.00 1.24 -0.29
C LEU A 400 11.87 0.34 -1.52
N LEU A 401 12.30 -0.93 -1.44
CA LEU A 401 12.11 -1.88 -2.55
C LEU A 401 10.63 -2.16 -2.81
N TYR A 402 9.84 -2.26 -1.75
CA TYR A 402 8.40 -2.48 -1.83
C TYR A 402 7.71 -1.35 -2.61
N ASN A 403 8.22 -0.12 -2.49
CA ASN A 403 7.67 1.06 -3.16
C ASN A 403 8.16 1.24 -4.61
N ILE A 404 8.92 0.30 -5.21
CA ILE A 404 9.34 0.40 -6.61
C ILE A 404 8.31 -0.26 -7.54
N TRP A 405 7.55 0.57 -8.26
CA TRP A 405 6.56 0.12 -9.24
C TRP A 405 7.13 0.13 -10.66
N GLY A 406 7.72 -1.00 -11.09
CA GLY A 406 8.13 -1.21 -12.49
C GLY A 406 9.61 -1.53 -12.69
N SER A 407 9.92 -2.19 -13.81
CA SER A 407 11.28 -2.72 -14.08
C SER A 407 12.33 -1.65 -14.36
N THR A 408 11.94 -0.47 -14.83
CA THR A 408 12.87 0.58 -15.28
C THR A 408 13.65 1.27 -14.15
N VAL A 409 13.06 1.42 -12.97
CA VAL A 409 13.75 1.99 -11.79
C VAL A 409 14.63 0.93 -11.14
N LEU A 410 14.12 -0.30 -11.04
CA LEU A 410 14.84 -1.47 -10.54
C LEU A 410 16.14 -1.74 -11.32
N ASP A 411 16.11 -1.58 -12.65
CA ASP A 411 17.29 -1.77 -13.51
C ASP A 411 18.41 -0.73 -13.27
N GLN A 412 18.10 0.42 -12.66
CA GLN A 412 19.06 1.49 -12.35
C GLN A 412 19.74 1.30 -10.99
N LEU A 413 19.19 0.45 -10.12
CA LEU A 413 19.74 0.21 -8.79
C LEU A 413 20.92 -0.77 -8.81
N PRO A 414 21.93 -0.59 -7.93
CA PRO A 414 23.04 -1.54 -7.84
C PRO A 414 22.55 -2.91 -7.38
N LYS A 415 22.70 -3.91 -8.24
CA LYS A 415 22.31 -5.32 -7.98
C LYS A 415 22.85 -5.88 -6.66
N ALA A 416 24.08 -5.52 -6.29
CA ALA A 416 24.68 -5.95 -5.02
C ALA A 416 23.96 -5.36 -3.79
N LEU A 417 23.47 -4.12 -3.90
CA LEU A 417 22.76 -3.45 -2.82
C LEU A 417 21.35 -4.03 -2.65
N ILE A 418 20.67 -4.32 -3.76
CA ILE A 418 19.38 -5.02 -3.76
C ILE A 418 19.54 -6.42 -3.12
N ALA A 419 20.55 -7.19 -3.55
CA ALA A 419 20.80 -8.53 -3.01
C ALA A 419 21.07 -8.51 -1.51
N LYS A 420 21.82 -7.52 -1.03
CA LYS A 420 22.08 -7.30 0.39
C LYS A 420 20.78 -7.09 1.18
N VAL A 421 19.96 -6.12 0.76
CA VAL A 421 18.67 -5.82 1.42
C VAL A 421 17.75 -7.03 1.44
N VAL A 422 17.64 -7.74 0.31
CA VAL A 422 16.82 -8.95 0.18
C VAL A 422 17.28 -10.06 1.13
N CYS A 423 18.60 -10.26 1.29
CA CYS A 423 19.14 -11.24 2.24
C CYS A 423 18.96 -10.82 3.71
N GLU A 424 19.15 -9.54 4.03
CA GLU A 424 18.95 -9.01 5.38
C GLU A 424 17.48 -9.17 5.80
N ASN A 425 16.55 -8.82 4.92
CA ASN A 425 15.11 -8.95 5.17
C ASN A 425 14.65 -10.42 5.28
N ALA A 426 15.35 -11.36 4.64
CA ALA A 426 15.10 -12.80 4.78
C ALA A 426 15.58 -13.39 6.12
N LEU A 427 16.27 -12.62 6.95
CA LEU A 427 16.72 -13.03 8.28
C LEU A 427 15.83 -12.49 9.41
N GLU A 428 14.84 -11.65 9.10
CA GLU A 428 13.92 -11.08 10.09
C GLU A 428 12.92 -12.13 10.61
N ASP A 429 12.46 -11.97 11.86
CA ASP A 429 11.56 -12.90 12.55
C ASP A 429 10.19 -13.03 11.85
N GLU A 430 9.73 -11.96 11.19
CA GLU A 430 8.51 -11.89 10.37
C GLU A 430 8.86 -11.48 8.94
N ALA A 431 9.77 -12.21 8.29
CA ALA A 431 10.23 -11.87 6.95
C ALA A 431 9.07 -11.77 5.94
N VAL A 432 8.83 -10.57 5.42
CA VAL A 432 7.86 -10.30 4.34
C VAL A 432 8.61 -10.07 3.03
N GLN A 433 8.10 -10.60 1.91
CA GLN A 433 8.70 -10.35 0.61
C GLN A 433 8.81 -8.83 0.34
N PRO A 434 10.00 -8.30 -0.02
CA PRO A 434 10.22 -6.85 -0.17
C PRO A 434 9.70 -6.28 -1.50
N PHE A 435 8.76 -6.97 -2.16
CA PHE A 435 8.19 -6.59 -3.46
C PHE A 435 6.68 -6.88 -3.44
N GLU A 436 5.86 -5.94 -3.91
CA GLU A 436 4.40 -6.06 -3.91
C GLU A 436 3.88 -7.03 -5.00
N ASP A 437 4.54 -7.09 -6.16
CA ASP A 437 4.19 -8.01 -7.24
C ASP A 437 4.93 -9.34 -7.09
N GLU A 438 4.20 -10.44 -6.94
CA GLU A 438 4.74 -11.81 -6.91
C GLU A 438 5.60 -12.17 -8.14
N GLN A 439 5.49 -11.42 -9.25
CA GLN A 439 6.28 -11.61 -10.46
C GLN A 439 7.63 -10.85 -10.45
N GLN A 440 7.76 -9.75 -9.71
CA GLN A 440 8.99 -8.95 -9.65
C GLN A 440 10.20 -9.73 -9.09
N PRO A 441 10.10 -10.46 -7.95
CA PRO A 441 11.18 -11.31 -7.47
C PRO A 441 11.66 -12.32 -8.51
N ARG A 442 10.76 -12.84 -9.36
CA ARG A 442 11.05 -13.86 -10.36
C ARG A 442 11.80 -13.31 -11.58
N VAL A 443 11.46 -12.09 -12.00
CA VAL A 443 12.20 -11.35 -13.04
C VAL A 443 13.59 -10.94 -12.52
N LEU A 444 13.68 -10.57 -11.24
CA LEU A 444 14.93 -10.15 -10.59
C LEU A 444 15.83 -11.31 -10.20
N ALA A 445 15.30 -12.50 -9.90
CA ALA A 445 16.06 -13.69 -9.52
C ALA A 445 17.17 -14.00 -10.52
N LEU A 446 16.86 -13.97 -11.82
CA LEU A 446 17.82 -14.22 -12.90
C LEU A 446 18.91 -13.13 -13.03
N ASN A 447 18.65 -11.94 -12.50
CA ASN A 447 19.55 -10.80 -12.54
C ASN A 447 20.36 -10.62 -11.24
N LEU A 448 19.89 -11.21 -10.14
CA LEU A 448 20.45 -11.06 -8.79
C LEU A 448 21.09 -12.36 -8.27
N GLU A 449 20.85 -13.53 -8.86
CA GLU A 449 21.34 -14.84 -8.38
C GLU A 449 22.82 -14.81 -7.97
N GLY A 450 23.70 -14.29 -8.83
CA GLY A 450 25.13 -14.18 -8.53
C GLY A 450 25.44 -13.23 -7.36
N CYS A 451 24.69 -12.15 -7.20
CA CYS A 451 24.85 -11.21 -6.08
C CYS A 451 24.27 -11.78 -4.78
N LEU A 452 23.11 -12.45 -4.84
CA LEU A 452 22.46 -13.11 -3.72
C LEU A 452 23.33 -14.25 -3.18
N GLN A 453 23.96 -15.04 -4.05
CA GLN A 453 24.90 -16.08 -3.64
C GLN A 453 26.10 -15.48 -2.89
N VAL A 454 26.66 -14.36 -3.37
CA VAL A 454 27.75 -13.65 -2.71
C VAL A 454 27.37 -13.14 -1.33
N GLU A 455 26.14 -12.64 -1.13
CA GLU A 455 25.67 -12.21 0.19
C GLU A 455 25.37 -13.40 1.12
N LEU A 456 24.75 -14.47 0.60
CA LEU A 456 24.52 -15.71 1.34
C LEU A 456 25.83 -16.34 1.83
N ASP A 457 26.88 -16.31 1.02
CA ASP A 457 28.20 -16.88 1.36
C ASP A 457 28.92 -16.08 2.47
N LYS A 458 28.48 -14.86 2.79
CA LYS A 458 28.99 -14.07 3.92
C LYS A 458 28.34 -14.43 5.26
N LEU A 459 27.20 -15.13 5.23
CA LEU A 459 26.44 -15.47 6.42
C LEU A 459 27.01 -16.71 7.11
N GLU A 460 26.80 -16.82 8.42
CA GLU A 460 27.07 -18.06 9.15
C GLU A 460 26.12 -19.18 8.70
N ALA A 461 26.55 -20.44 8.78
CA ALA A 461 25.83 -21.59 8.21
C ALA A 461 24.34 -21.70 8.63
N VAL A 462 24.01 -21.29 9.87
CA VAL A 462 22.63 -21.31 10.38
C VAL A 462 21.80 -20.21 9.70
N SER A 463 22.27 -18.96 9.72
CA SER A 463 21.63 -17.82 9.08
C SER A 463 21.55 -17.99 7.56
N GLN A 464 22.59 -18.52 6.94
CA GLN A 464 22.61 -18.85 5.51
C GLN A 464 21.49 -19.84 5.16
N SER A 465 21.30 -20.87 5.97
CA SER A 465 20.25 -21.88 5.75
C SER A 465 18.85 -21.29 5.91
N GLN A 466 18.66 -20.40 6.90
CA GLN A 466 17.40 -19.67 7.13
C GLN A 466 17.07 -18.75 5.95
N ALA A 467 17.98 -17.82 5.62
CA ALA A 467 17.80 -16.90 4.50
C ALA A 467 17.53 -17.66 3.19
N LEU A 468 18.30 -18.72 2.90
CA LEU A 468 18.10 -19.52 1.70
C LEU A 468 16.73 -20.21 1.65
N ALA A 469 16.17 -20.63 2.78
CA ALA A 469 14.83 -21.21 2.83
C ALA A 469 13.76 -20.16 2.46
N ILE A 470 13.85 -18.97 3.03
CA ILE A 470 12.91 -17.86 2.76
C ILE A 470 13.08 -17.34 1.32
N LEU A 471 14.30 -17.18 0.82
CA LEU A 471 14.55 -16.76 -0.55
C LEU A 471 14.03 -17.77 -1.59
N ARG A 472 14.02 -19.06 -1.27
CA ARG A 472 13.37 -20.08 -2.11
C ARG A 472 11.86 -19.98 -2.08
N GLU A 473 11.27 -19.67 -0.92
CA GLU A 473 9.84 -19.42 -0.79
C GLU A 473 9.40 -18.20 -1.62
N TRP A 474 10.18 -17.12 -1.61
CA TRP A 474 9.98 -15.92 -2.43
C TRP A 474 10.32 -16.12 -3.92
N GLY A 475 10.88 -17.28 -4.30
CA GLY A 475 11.16 -17.62 -5.69
C GLY A 475 12.47 -17.07 -6.27
N PHE A 476 13.42 -16.63 -5.43
CA PHE A 476 14.78 -16.24 -5.86
C PHE A 476 15.67 -17.43 -6.20
N PHE A 477 15.40 -18.60 -5.59
CA PHE A 477 16.12 -19.84 -5.85
C PHE A 477 15.16 -21.01 -6.04
N PRO A 478 15.51 -22.02 -6.85
CA PRO A 478 14.70 -23.21 -7.01
C PRO A 478 14.55 -23.99 -5.69
N ASN A 479 13.32 -24.41 -5.38
CA ASN A 479 13.01 -25.20 -4.20
C ASN A 479 13.55 -26.63 -4.35
N ALA A 480 14.50 -27.01 -3.49
CA ALA A 480 15.19 -28.31 -3.57
C ALA A 480 14.46 -29.46 -2.86
N ALA A 481 13.36 -29.20 -2.13
CA ALA A 481 12.70 -30.21 -1.31
C ALA A 481 11.16 -30.20 -1.46
N ASN A 482 10.61 -31.39 -1.72
CA ASN A 482 9.20 -31.78 -1.73
C ASN A 482 8.31 -31.35 -2.92
N THR A 483 8.40 -32.20 -3.92
CA THR A 483 7.26 -32.75 -4.69
C THR A 483 5.95 -32.85 -3.89
N THR A 484 5.00 -31.95 -4.12
CA THR A 484 3.53 -32.21 -4.09
C THR A 484 2.71 -31.00 -4.55
N SER A 485 3.27 -29.79 -4.57
CA SER A 485 2.63 -28.67 -5.26
C SER A 485 3.00 -28.74 -6.75
N PRO A 486 2.03 -28.72 -7.69
CA PRO A 486 2.37 -28.60 -9.10
C PRO A 486 3.15 -27.29 -9.30
N PRO A 487 4.14 -27.24 -10.21
CA PRO A 487 4.76 -25.96 -10.57
C PRO A 487 3.64 -25.02 -11.01
N ARG A 488 3.36 -23.98 -10.21
CA ARG A 488 2.29 -23.04 -10.52
C ARG A 488 2.58 -22.42 -11.89
N THR A 489 1.59 -22.58 -12.75
CA THR A 489 1.58 -22.54 -14.22
C THR A 489 1.60 -21.15 -14.84
N SER A 490 2.40 -20.20 -14.35
CA SER A 490 2.55 -18.92 -15.07
C SER A 490 3.96 -18.34 -14.90
N SER A 491 4.64 -18.21 -16.05
CA SER A 491 5.93 -17.53 -16.32
C SER A 491 7.23 -18.23 -15.93
N VAL A 492 7.47 -19.44 -16.46
CA VAL A 492 8.85 -19.79 -16.84
C VAL A 492 9.15 -19.07 -18.16
N THR A 493 9.87 -17.96 -18.10
CA THR A 493 10.35 -17.25 -19.30
C THR A 493 11.68 -17.83 -19.71
N PHE A 494 11.74 -18.50 -20.85
CA PHE A 494 12.95 -19.18 -21.31
C PHE A 494 13.92 -18.21 -21.99
N ASP A 495 15.23 -18.44 -21.89
CA ASP A 495 16.24 -17.56 -22.51
C ASP A 495 16.04 -17.44 -24.01
N PHE A 496 15.59 -18.51 -24.66
CA PHE A 496 15.30 -18.45 -26.08
C PHE A 496 14.07 -17.58 -26.39
N GLN A 497 13.07 -17.49 -25.50
CA GLN A 497 11.93 -16.57 -25.67
C GLN A 497 12.39 -15.12 -25.53
N ARG A 498 13.19 -14.81 -24.51
CA ARG A 498 13.78 -13.48 -24.31
C ARG A 498 14.64 -13.05 -25.51
N ARG A 499 15.44 -13.97 -26.05
CA ARG A 499 16.26 -13.72 -27.26
C ARG A 499 15.43 -13.56 -28.53
N ILE A 500 14.26 -14.20 -28.65
CA ILE A 500 13.31 -13.96 -29.76
C ILE A 500 12.73 -12.54 -29.65
N GLU A 501 12.47 -12.06 -28.43
CA GLU A 501 11.98 -10.72 -28.13
C GLU A 501 13.08 -9.63 -28.23
N GLY A 502 14.33 -10.04 -28.45
CA GLY A 502 15.47 -9.15 -28.71
C GLY A 502 16.38 -8.90 -27.50
N GLU A 503 16.12 -9.54 -26.36
CA GLU A 503 16.96 -9.45 -25.17
C GLU A 503 18.32 -10.14 -25.40
N GLY A 504 19.41 -9.48 -25.00
CA GLY A 504 20.78 -9.96 -25.21
C GLY A 504 21.35 -9.71 -26.61
N LEU A 505 20.60 -9.08 -27.52
CA LEU A 505 21.15 -8.53 -28.76
C LEU A 505 21.89 -7.22 -28.47
N PRO A 506 22.88 -6.83 -29.31
CA PRO A 506 23.56 -5.54 -29.17
C PRO A 506 22.56 -4.38 -29.14
N GLU A 507 22.82 -3.39 -28.29
CA GLU A 507 21.90 -2.27 -28.03
C GLU A 507 21.34 -1.60 -29.30
N PRO A 508 22.13 -1.33 -30.35
CA PRO A 508 21.59 -0.71 -31.57
C PRO A 508 20.52 -1.58 -32.24
N ILE A 509 20.68 -2.91 -32.21
CA ILE A 509 19.72 -3.85 -32.81
C ILE A 509 18.46 -3.94 -31.95
N ARG A 510 18.62 -4.00 -30.63
CA ARG A 510 17.51 -4.04 -29.68
C ARG A 510 16.61 -2.81 -29.78
N MET A 511 17.20 -1.61 -29.81
CA MET A 511 16.46 -0.35 -29.97
C MET A 511 15.67 -0.29 -31.27
N HIS A 512 16.25 -0.74 -32.39
CA HIS A 512 15.56 -0.73 -33.69
C HIS A 512 14.44 -1.77 -33.77
N LEU A 513 14.59 -2.94 -33.13
CA LEU A 513 13.52 -3.91 -33.01
C LEU A 513 12.36 -3.40 -32.16
N ALA A 514 12.66 -2.74 -31.03
CA ALA A 514 11.65 -2.11 -30.18
C ALA A 514 10.92 -0.97 -30.92
N GLY A 515 11.65 -0.12 -31.65
CA GLY A 515 11.07 0.93 -32.47
C GLY A 515 10.18 0.39 -33.60
N LEU A 516 10.58 -0.70 -34.25
CA LEU A 516 9.74 -1.39 -35.23
C LEU A 516 8.46 -1.95 -34.60
N ALA A 517 8.59 -2.64 -33.45
CA ALA A 517 7.45 -3.21 -32.73
C ALA A 517 6.44 -2.15 -32.29
N ALA A 518 6.92 -1.01 -31.77
CA ALA A 518 6.07 0.12 -31.36
C ALA A 518 5.36 0.79 -32.55
N ALA A 519 5.98 0.81 -33.74
CA ALA A 519 5.39 1.41 -34.93
C ALA A 519 4.41 0.48 -35.66
N MET A 520 4.47 -0.84 -35.45
CA MET A 520 3.63 -1.81 -36.18
C MET A 520 2.11 -1.59 -36.07
N PRO A 521 1.53 -1.20 -34.91
CA PRO A 521 0.09 -0.95 -34.79
C PRO A 521 -0.43 0.19 -35.69
N ASP A 522 0.44 1.15 -36.03
CA ASP A 522 0.09 2.35 -36.79
C ASP A 522 0.30 2.18 -38.31
N LEU A 523 0.84 1.04 -38.77
CA LEU A 523 1.09 0.75 -40.17
C LEU A 523 -0.14 0.20 -40.89
N SER A 524 -0.33 0.60 -42.16
CA SER A 524 -1.38 0.01 -42.98
C SER A 524 -1.03 -1.43 -43.39
N PRO A 525 -2.01 -2.27 -43.76
CA PRO A 525 -1.75 -3.61 -44.28
C PRO A 525 -0.80 -3.65 -45.50
N ALA A 526 -0.81 -2.60 -46.33
CA ALA A 526 0.12 -2.48 -47.45
C ALA A 526 1.55 -2.21 -46.98
N ASP A 527 1.72 -1.34 -45.97
CA ASP A 527 3.03 -1.04 -45.38
C ASP A 527 3.62 -2.26 -44.69
N LEU A 528 2.79 -3.05 -43.99
CA LEU A 528 3.21 -4.32 -43.39
C LEU A 528 3.77 -5.30 -44.43
N ILE A 529 3.20 -5.38 -45.63
CA ILE A 529 3.74 -6.22 -46.72
C ILE A 529 5.14 -5.74 -47.13
N TYR A 530 5.36 -4.42 -47.22
CA TYR A 530 6.67 -3.86 -47.57
C TYR A 530 7.70 -4.02 -46.44
N VAL A 531 7.29 -3.95 -45.19
CA VAL A 531 8.13 -4.26 -44.02
C VAL A 531 8.55 -5.72 -44.04
N LEU A 532 7.60 -6.66 -44.22
CA LEU A 532 7.87 -8.10 -44.31
C LEU A 532 8.80 -8.43 -45.48
N ALA A 533 8.61 -7.80 -46.64
CA ALA A 533 9.50 -7.97 -47.80
C ALA A 533 10.92 -7.44 -47.52
N SER A 534 11.04 -6.32 -46.81
CA SER A 534 12.32 -5.71 -46.47
C SER A 534 13.11 -6.52 -45.45
N VAL A 535 12.44 -7.00 -44.40
CA VAL A 535 13.03 -7.91 -43.40
C VAL A 535 13.39 -9.24 -44.04
N GLY A 536 12.52 -9.79 -44.90
CA GLY A 536 12.78 -11.01 -45.64
C GLY A 536 14.01 -10.91 -46.55
N ARG A 537 14.21 -9.77 -47.22
CA ARG A 537 15.41 -9.51 -48.02
C ARG A 537 16.68 -9.47 -47.15
N LEU A 538 16.64 -8.79 -46.00
CA LEU A 538 17.78 -8.76 -45.07
C LEU A 538 18.12 -10.15 -44.52
N ALA A 539 17.11 -10.95 -44.17
CA ALA A 539 17.31 -12.33 -43.73
C ALA A 539 17.93 -13.20 -44.84
N GLN A 540 17.45 -13.05 -46.08
CA GLN A 540 17.97 -13.80 -47.22
C GLN A 540 19.42 -13.41 -47.57
N SER A 541 19.77 -12.12 -47.48
CA SER A 541 21.14 -11.63 -47.70
C SER A 541 22.15 -12.11 -46.65
N ASN A 542 21.68 -12.55 -45.48
CA ASN A 542 22.52 -13.05 -44.40
C ASN A 542 22.37 -14.57 -44.17
N LYS A 543 21.68 -15.28 -45.07
CA LYS A 543 21.41 -16.72 -44.92
C LYS A 543 22.69 -17.55 -44.81
N ASP A 544 23.74 -17.16 -45.53
CA ASP A 544 25.02 -17.87 -45.56
C ASP A 544 25.94 -17.49 -44.38
N ALA A 545 25.59 -16.43 -43.63
CA ALA A 545 26.34 -16.02 -42.43
C ALA A 545 26.02 -16.89 -41.19
N VAL A 546 24.90 -17.62 -41.22
CA VAL A 546 24.48 -18.49 -40.12
C VAL A 546 24.85 -19.93 -40.45
N SER A 547 25.84 -20.48 -39.75
CA SER A 547 26.22 -21.89 -39.94
C SER A 547 25.10 -22.84 -39.46
N LEU A 548 25.01 -24.00 -40.11
CA LEU A 548 24.08 -25.06 -39.70
C LEU A 548 24.39 -25.56 -38.28
N ALA A 549 25.67 -25.62 -37.91
CA ALA A 549 26.10 -26.01 -36.55
C ALA A 549 25.60 -25.01 -35.50
N ALA A 550 25.74 -23.70 -35.75
CA ALA A 550 25.23 -22.67 -34.85
C ALA A 550 23.70 -22.73 -34.74
N SER A 551 23.02 -22.99 -35.85
CA SER A 551 21.56 -23.16 -35.88
C SER A 551 21.11 -24.36 -35.04
N ALA A 552 21.74 -25.53 -35.25
CA ALA A 552 21.40 -26.75 -34.53
C ALA A 552 21.69 -26.63 -33.03
N ASN A 553 22.84 -26.07 -32.64
CA ASN A 553 23.18 -25.85 -31.23
C ASN A 553 22.18 -24.92 -30.55
N THR A 554 21.74 -23.86 -31.22
CA THR A 554 20.76 -22.91 -30.66
C THR A 554 19.41 -23.57 -30.42
N VAL A 555 18.95 -24.40 -31.36
CA VAL A 555 17.68 -25.13 -31.23
C VAL A 555 17.78 -26.26 -30.20
N GLU A 556 18.91 -26.97 -30.12
CA GLU A 556 19.17 -27.98 -29.10
C GLU A 556 19.10 -27.40 -27.68
N LEU A 557 19.73 -26.25 -27.46
CA LEU A 557 19.66 -25.53 -26.18
C LEU A 557 18.21 -25.17 -25.83
N ALA A 558 17.44 -24.65 -26.78
CA ALA A 558 16.03 -24.31 -26.56
C ALA A 558 15.17 -25.55 -26.22
N TYR A 559 15.37 -26.68 -26.90
CA TYR A 559 14.68 -27.93 -26.56
C TYR A 559 15.01 -28.41 -25.16
N ASN A 560 16.29 -28.38 -24.77
CA ASN A 560 16.72 -28.78 -23.43
C ASN A 560 16.15 -27.85 -22.35
N GLN A 561 16.01 -26.55 -22.62
CA GLN A 561 15.35 -25.62 -21.72
C GLN A 561 13.87 -25.99 -21.49
N VAL A 562 13.12 -26.31 -22.56
CA VAL A 562 11.72 -26.72 -22.43
C VAL A 562 11.58 -28.10 -21.76
N LEU A 563 12.45 -29.06 -22.10
CA LEU A 563 12.45 -30.41 -21.52
C LEU A 563 12.84 -30.42 -20.03
N ALA A 564 13.66 -29.48 -19.59
CA ALA A 564 14.05 -29.35 -18.19
C ALA A 564 12.85 -29.11 -17.26
N LEU A 565 11.74 -28.54 -17.77
CA LEU A 565 10.48 -28.43 -17.00
C LEU A 565 9.94 -29.78 -16.52
N ALA A 566 10.19 -30.84 -17.28
CA ALA A 566 9.79 -32.20 -16.96
C ALA A 566 10.95 -33.02 -16.36
N GLY A 567 12.07 -32.39 -16.01
CA GLY A 567 13.27 -33.06 -15.51
C GLY A 567 13.98 -33.92 -16.58
N GLN A 568 13.79 -33.61 -17.87
CA GLN A 568 14.33 -34.37 -18.99
C GLN A 568 15.40 -33.59 -19.76
N VAL A 569 16.28 -34.31 -20.45
CA VAL A 569 17.33 -33.76 -21.33
C VAL A 569 17.43 -34.62 -22.59
N LEU A 570 17.76 -34.01 -23.72
CA LEU A 570 18.00 -34.72 -24.97
C LEU A 570 19.15 -35.73 -24.83
N ASN A 571 18.86 -36.99 -25.17
CA ASN A 571 19.88 -38.00 -25.41
C ASN A 571 20.47 -37.84 -26.84
N GLU A 572 21.51 -38.60 -27.18
CA GLU A 572 22.16 -38.53 -28.50
C GLU A 572 21.21 -38.76 -29.67
N PHE A 573 20.21 -39.62 -29.50
CA PHE A 573 19.16 -39.85 -30.51
C PHE A 573 18.25 -38.64 -30.69
N GLY A 574 17.88 -37.96 -29.59
CA GLY A 574 17.12 -36.71 -29.60
C GLY A 574 17.89 -35.56 -30.25
N LYS A 575 19.20 -35.46 -30.00
CA LYS A 575 20.06 -34.46 -30.65
C LYS A 575 20.13 -34.65 -32.17
N ASP A 576 20.28 -35.90 -32.64
CA ASP A 576 20.25 -36.21 -34.08
C ASP A 576 18.90 -35.86 -34.72
N LYS A 577 17.78 -36.12 -34.04
CA LYS A 577 16.45 -35.66 -34.49
C LYS A 577 16.36 -34.14 -34.57
N VAL A 578 16.78 -33.42 -33.53
CA VAL A 578 16.76 -31.95 -33.53
C VAL A 578 17.64 -31.36 -34.64
N LEU A 579 18.79 -31.98 -34.93
CA LEU A 579 19.63 -31.60 -36.06
C LEU A 579 18.89 -31.76 -37.39
N LYS A 580 18.24 -32.91 -37.62
CA LYS A 580 17.44 -33.18 -38.83
C LYS A 580 16.26 -32.22 -38.96
N GLN A 581 15.56 -31.93 -37.87
CA GLN A 581 14.50 -30.92 -37.84
C GLN A 581 15.05 -29.53 -38.19
N THR A 582 16.18 -29.14 -37.63
CA THR A 582 16.80 -27.83 -37.89
C THR A 582 17.23 -27.69 -39.35
N GLN A 583 17.79 -28.73 -39.94
CA GLN A 583 18.10 -28.78 -41.38
C GLN A 583 16.83 -28.64 -42.24
N ARG A 584 15.73 -29.26 -41.81
CA ARG A 584 14.50 -29.35 -42.58
C ARG A 584 13.65 -28.08 -42.50
N TYR A 585 13.40 -27.60 -41.28
CA TYR A 585 12.44 -26.51 -41.00
C TYR A 585 13.12 -25.17 -40.73
N GLY A 586 14.42 -25.18 -40.41
CA GLY A 586 15.17 -23.98 -40.02
C GLY A 586 14.99 -23.62 -38.54
N ALA A 587 16.03 -23.04 -37.95
CA ALA A 587 16.04 -22.66 -36.53
C ALA A 587 14.95 -21.65 -36.13
N PRO A 588 14.67 -20.57 -36.89
CA PRO A 588 13.66 -19.58 -36.48
C PRO A 588 12.26 -20.17 -36.31
N ALA A 589 11.86 -21.07 -37.22
CA ALA A 589 10.54 -21.69 -37.18
C ALA A 589 10.39 -22.66 -35.99
N LEU A 590 11.45 -23.40 -35.66
CA LEU A 590 11.47 -24.30 -34.51
C LEU A 590 11.49 -23.54 -33.18
N LEU A 591 12.27 -22.47 -33.08
CA LEU A 591 12.33 -21.62 -31.89
C LEU A 591 10.96 -20.96 -31.60
N GLN A 592 10.25 -20.51 -32.63
CA GLN A 592 8.89 -19.99 -32.48
C GLN A 592 7.91 -21.06 -31.99
N GLU A 593 8.00 -22.28 -32.53
CA GLU A 593 7.15 -23.39 -32.09
C GLU A 593 7.45 -23.78 -30.63
N LEU A 594 8.72 -23.84 -30.25
CA LEU A 594 9.13 -24.06 -28.87
C LEU A 594 8.64 -22.96 -27.93
N ALA A 595 8.57 -21.71 -28.39
CA ALA A 595 8.02 -20.60 -27.61
C ALA A 595 6.52 -20.76 -27.33
N ASP A 596 5.77 -21.32 -28.28
CA ASP A 596 4.35 -21.65 -28.10
C ASP A 596 4.14 -22.85 -27.16
N TRP A 597 5.05 -23.84 -27.20
CA TRP A 597 5.04 -25.00 -26.30
C TRP A 597 5.41 -24.65 -24.87
N ALA A 598 6.39 -23.77 -24.69
CA ALA A 598 6.78 -23.20 -23.41
C ALA A 598 5.62 -22.55 -22.66
N LYS A 599 4.62 -22.01 -23.38
CA LYS A 599 3.40 -21.43 -22.80
C LYS A 599 2.35 -22.47 -22.37
N LYS A 600 2.59 -23.77 -22.60
CA LYS A 600 1.65 -24.88 -22.32
C LYS A 600 2.35 -26.04 -21.58
N PRO A 601 2.72 -25.85 -20.29
CA PRO A 601 3.54 -26.81 -19.56
C PRO A 601 2.89 -28.19 -19.38
N GLU A 602 1.55 -28.22 -19.28
CA GLU A 602 0.75 -29.43 -19.10
C GLU A 602 0.92 -30.46 -20.23
N ALA A 603 1.31 -30.01 -21.43
CA ALA A 603 1.45 -30.86 -22.61
C ALA A 603 2.81 -31.59 -22.70
N ILE A 604 3.73 -31.36 -21.76
CA ILE A 604 5.12 -31.86 -21.79
C ILE A 604 5.26 -33.23 -21.07
N ALA A 605 4.24 -33.66 -20.32
CA ALA A 605 4.30 -34.80 -19.39
C ALA A 605 4.61 -36.18 -20.03
N ASP A 606 4.34 -36.37 -21.33
CA ASP A 606 4.42 -37.69 -21.99
C ASP A 606 5.69 -37.91 -22.84
N GLY A 607 6.71 -37.05 -22.74
CA GLY A 607 8.02 -37.30 -23.37
C GLY A 607 8.06 -37.25 -24.92
N GLU A 608 6.99 -36.78 -25.58
CA GLU A 608 6.88 -36.71 -27.05
C GLU A 608 7.13 -35.32 -27.65
N ILE A 609 7.70 -34.35 -26.92
CA ILE A 609 7.77 -32.95 -27.42
C ILE A 609 8.41 -32.82 -28.81
N ILE A 610 9.48 -33.59 -29.07
CA ILE A 610 10.18 -33.58 -30.37
C ILE A 610 9.24 -34.02 -31.50
N GLU A 611 8.46 -35.08 -31.29
CA GLU A 611 7.54 -35.62 -32.28
C GLU A 611 6.29 -34.75 -32.46
N GLN A 612 5.82 -34.12 -31.38
CA GLN A 612 4.69 -33.20 -31.40
C GLN A 612 5.05 -31.89 -32.12
N VAL A 613 6.26 -31.37 -31.90
CA VAL A 613 6.81 -30.26 -32.69
C VAL A 613 6.91 -30.67 -34.15
N SER A 614 7.43 -31.86 -34.48
CA SER A 614 7.44 -32.33 -35.88
C SER A 614 6.04 -32.37 -36.51
N LYS A 615 5.06 -32.96 -35.81
CA LYS A 615 3.67 -33.08 -36.28
C LYS A 615 3.08 -31.72 -36.60
N ARG A 616 3.29 -30.73 -35.73
CA ARG A 616 2.84 -29.35 -35.96
C ARG A 616 3.56 -28.65 -37.10
N MET A 617 4.88 -28.87 -37.22
CA MET A 617 5.64 -28.32 -38.34
C MET A 617 5.17 -28.89 -39.69
N VAL A 618 4.87 -30.19 -39.77
CA VAL A 618 4.28 -30.82 -40.96
C VAL A 618 2.87 -30.28 -41.23
N ALA A 619 2.05 -30.07 -40.21
CA ALA A 619 0.72 -29.47 -40.38
C ALA A 619 0.79 -28.02 -40.92
N LYS A 620 1.75 -27.22 -40.44
CA LYS A 620 1.98 -25.83 -40.90
C LYS A 620 2.47 -25.75 -42.36
N GLN A 621 3.06 -26.80 -42.92
CA GLN A 621 3.50 -26.84 -44.32
C GLN A 621 2.35 -26.86 -45.36
N GLY A 622 1.13 -27.25 -44.96
CA GLY A 622 -0.06 -27.17 -45.82
C GLY A 622 -0.11 -28.20 -46.96
N THR A 623 -0.71 -27.84 -48.10
CA THR A 623 -1.16 -28.79 -49.16
C THR A 623 -0.06 -29.37 -50.05
N LEU A 624 1.17 -28.85 -50.00
CA LEU A 624 2.40 -29.36 -50.66
C LEU A 624 2.22 -29.91 -52.09
N ILE A 625 1.31 -29.33 -52.89
CA ILE A 625 0.87 -29.85 -54.19
C ILE A 625 2.05 -30.17 -55.15
N PRO A 626 3.08 -29.30 -55.28
CA PRO A 626 4.22 -29.57 -56.17
C PRO A 626 5.09 -30.75 -55.72
N ARG A 627 5.31 -30.91 -54.41
CA ARG A 627 6.11 -32.00 -53.84
C ARG A 627 5.39 -33.34 -53.94
N ARG A 628 4.07 -33.32 -53.79
CA ARG A 628 3.21 -34.49 -54.03
C ARG A 628 3.27 -34.96 -55.48
N ALA A 629 3.21 -34.04 -56.44
CA ALA A 629 3.37 -34.37 -57.86
C ALA A 629 4.76 -34.97 -58.15
N TYR A 630 5.80 -34.46 -57.48
CA TYR A 630 7.16 -35.00 -57.59
C TYR A 630 7.28 -36.42 -57.01
N LEU A 631 6.74 -36.67 -55.81
CA LEU A 631 6.68 -38.01 -55.21
C LEU A 631 5.95 -39.01 -56.13
N ALA A 632 4.79 -38.62 -56.65
CA ALA A 632 4.03 -39.41 -57.63
C ALA A 632 4.87 -39.73 -58.88
N GLY A 633 5.68 -38.77 -59.35
CA GLY A 633 6.60 -38.97 -60.47
C GLY A 633 7.74 -39.96 -60.19
N ILE A 634 8.28 -39.99 -58.96
CA ILE A 634 9.31 -40.97 -58.55
C ILE A 634 8.70 -42.37 -58.48
N LEU A 635 7.55 -42.50 -57.82
CA LEU A 635 6.87 -43.78 -57.63
C LEU A 635 6.41 -44.37 -58.97
N ASN A 636 5.83 -43.57 -59.87
CA ASN A 636 5.45 -44.03 -61.22
C ASN A 636 6.61 -44.58 -62.04
N LYS A 637 7.82 -44.04 -61.86
CA LYS A 637 9.02 -44.51 -62.57
C LYS A 637 9.56 -45.83 -62.04
N ARG A 638 9.30 -46.14 -60.76
CA ARG A 638 9.89 -47.29 -60.05
C ARG A 638 8.90 -48.42 -59.82
N LEU A 639 7.62 -48.10 -59.70
CA LEU A 639 6.54 -49.02 -59.35
C LEU A 639 5.43 -48.93 -60.42
N PRO A 640 5.17 -50.01 -61.18
CA PRO A 640 4.11 -50.01 -62.20
C PRO A 640 2.71 -49.96 -61.56
N ASN A 641 1.74 -49.36 -62.28
CA ASN A 641 0.31 -49.33 -61.96
C ASN A 641 -0.13 -48.53 -60.72
N MET A 642 0.49 -47.37 -60.45
CA MET A 642 0.08 -46.49 -59.35
C MET A 642 -1.31 -45.86 -59.58
N LYS A 643 -2.16 -45.88 -58.53
CA LYS A 643 -3.43 -45.14 -58.50
C LYS A 643 -3.25 -43.83 -57.73
N GLY A 644 -3.35 -42.69 -58.41
CA GLY A 644 -3.10 -41.36 -57.80
C GLY A 644 -3.92 -41.07 -56.53
N ALA A 645 -5.21 -41.43 -56.52
CA ALA A 645 -6.09 -41.23 -55.36
C ALA A 645 -5.68 -42.05 -54.12
N TRP A 646 -5.01 -43.19 -54.31
CA TRP A 646 -4.48 -44.00 -53.20
C TRP A 646 -3.23 -43.36 -52.60
N LEU A 647 -2.35 -42.81 -53.45
CA LEU A 647 -1.17 -42.06 -52.99
C LEU A 647 -1.58 -40.79 -52.22
N ASP A 648 -2.62 -40.09 -52.69
CA ASP A 648 -3.17 -38.92 -51.99
C ASP A 648 -3.62 -39.26 -50.58
N ARG A 649 -4.30 -40.41 -50.41
CA ARG A 649 -4.72 -40.90 -49.10
C ARG A 649 -3.53 -41.27 -48.22
N GLN A 650 -2.54 -41.97 -48.76
CA GLN A 650 -1.35 -42.34 -48.00
C GLN A 650 -0.52 -41.14 -47.57
N VAL A 651 -0.33 -40.14 -48.44
CA VAL A 651 0.37 -38.89 -48.09
C VAL A 651 -0.39 -38.16 -46.99
N ALA A 652 -1.71 -38.06 -47.09
CA ALA A 652 -2.53 -37.43 -46.05
C ALA A 652 -2.45 -38.18 -44.71
N ASP A 653 -2.48 -39.51 -44.72
CA ASP A 653 -2.39 -40.33 -43.50
C ASP A 653 -1.00 -40.25 -42.86
N CYS A 654 0.06 -40.20 -43.66
CA CYS A 654 1.43 -40.02 -43.18
C CYS A 654 1.68 -38.61 -42.63
N MET A 655 1.16 -37.58 -43.29
CA MET A 655 1.24 -36.21 -42.78
C MET A 655 0.48 -36.04 -41.45
N LYS A 656 -0.67 -36.70 -41.27
CA LYS A 656 -1.38 -36.76 -39.98
C LYS A 656 -0.56 -37.42 -38.88
N ARG A 657 0.28 -38.41 -39.23
CA ARG A 657 1.24 -39.05 -38.32
C ARG A 657 2.47 -38.17 -38.03
N GLY A 658 2.63 -37.02 -38.70
CA GLY A 658 3.80 -36.14 -38.59
C GLY A 658 5.00 -36.56 -39.44
N VAL A 659 4.81 -37.44 -40.41
CA VAL A 659 5.84 -37.83 -41.38
C VAL A 659 5.87 -36.80 -42.51
N ASP A 660 7.03 -36.17 -42.70
CA ASP A 660 7.22 -35.14 -43.74
C ASP A 660 7.30 -35.81 -45.13
N ILE A 661 6.75 -35.15 -46.15
CA ILE A 661 6.73 -35.66 -47.53
C ILE A 661 8.14 -35.94 -48.09
N GLU A 662 9.18 -35.27 -47.61
CA GLU A 662 10.55 -35.56 -48.03
C GLU A 662 11.04 -36.90 -47.48
N GLN A 663 10.60 -37.35 -46.31
CA GLN A 663 10.91 -38.70 -45.82
C GLN A 663 10.28 -39.76 -46.73
N MET A 664 9.08 -39.47 -47.23
CA MET A 664 8.39 -40.32 -48.22
C MET A 664 9.11 -40.28 -49.58
N ILE A 665 9.64 -39.13 -49.99
CA ILE A 665 10.44 -38.98 -51.23
C ILE A 665 11.77 -39.73 -51.12
N GLU A 666 12.48 -39.64 -49.99
CA GLU A 666 13.71 -40.41 -49.78
C GLU A 666 13.44 -41.92 -49.79
N LEU A 667 12.37 -42.38 -49.13
CA LEU A 667 11.93 -43.77 -49.20
C LEU A 667 11.57 -44.17 -50.64
N ALA A 668 10.84 -43.31 -51.38
CA ALA A 668 10.46 -43.59 -52.77
C ALA A 668 11.66 -43.80 -53.70
N LYS A 669 12.82 -43.22 -53.37
CA LYS A 669 14.06 -43.40 -54.14
C LYS A 669 14.72 -44.76 -53.90
N THR A 670 14.39 -45.47 -52.83
CA THR A 670 15.05 -46.74 -52.45
C THR A 670 14.19 -47.98 -52.71
N VAL A 671 12.86 -47.84 -52.74
CA VAL A 671 11.94 -48.97 -52.92
C VAL A 671 11.89 -49.49 -54.36
N THR A 672 11.63 -50.80 -54.50
CA THR A 672 11.52 -51.51 -55.78
C THR A 672 10.21 -52.29 -55.94
N SER A 673 9.41 -52.43 -54.88
CA SER A 673 8.08 -53.04 -54.92
C SER A 673 7.04 -52.29 -54.06
N TRP A 674 5.75 -52.52 -54.33
CA TRP A 674 4.66 -51.94 -53.52
C TRP A 674 4.68 -52.45 -52.07
N GLY A 675 5.11 -53.70 -51.83
CA GLY A 675 5.26 -54.23 -50.47
C GLY A 675 6.39 -53.54 -49.68
N GLU A 676 7.52 -53.22 -50.33
CA GLU A 676 8.60 -52.44 -49.71
C GLU A 676 8.18 -51.00 -49.41
N TRP A 677 7.35 -50.41 -50.26
CA TRP A 677 6.77 -49.09 -50.01
C TRP A 677 5.84 -49.09 -48.79
N GLU A 678 4.89 -50.03 -48.72
CA GLU A 678 3.96 -50.12 -47.59
C GLU A 678 4.68 -50.36 -46.26
N GLN A 679 5.62 -51.32 -46.23
CA GLN A 679 6.44 -51.57 -45.04
C GLN A 679 7.31 -50.36 -44.66
N GLY A 680 7.92 -49.72 -45.67
CA GLY A 680 8.72 -48.52 -45.49
C GLY A 680 7.91 -47.37 -44.89
N ILE A 681 6.72 -47.10 -45.43
CA ILE A 681 5.80 -46.07 -44.95
C ILE A 681 5.37 -46.33 -43.50
N ASP A 682 5.06 -47.58 -43.14
CA ASP A 682 4.69 -47.93 -41.78
C ASP A 682 5.86 -47.75 -40.79
N SER A 683 7.08 -47.97 -41.26
CA SER A 683 8.30 -47.77 -40.47
C SER A 683 8.69 -46.30 -40.27
N LEU A 684 8.19 -45.37 -41.10
CA LEU A 684 8.53 -43.95 -40.96
C LEU A 684 8.02 -43.37 -39.63
N ARG A 685 8.87 -42.53 -39.03
CA ARG A 685 8.62 -41.76 -37.81
C ARG A 685 8.88 -40.27 -38.08
N PRO A 686 8.26 -39.35 -37.34
CA PRO A 686 8.53 -37.93 -37.46
C PRO A 686 10.04 -37.61 -37.29
N TYR A 687 10.50 -36.56 -37.98
CA TYR A 687 11.91 -36.13 -38.04
C TYR A 687 12.57 -35.94 -36.66
#